data_AF-A0A3D3PB90-F1
#
_entry.id   AF-A0A3D3PB90-F1
#
_cell.length_a   1.000
_cell.length_b   1.000
_cell.length_c   1.000
_cell.angle_alpha   90.00
_cell.angle_beta   90.00
_cell.angle_gamma   90.00
#
_symmetry.space_group_name_H-M   'P 1'
#
loop_
_entity.id
_entity.type
_entity.pdbx_description
1 polymer ?
#
loop_
_entity_poly.entity_id
_entity_poly.type
_entity_poly.pdbx_seq_one_letter_code
_entity_poly.pdbx_strand_id
1 'polypeptide(L)'
;MPALAQPQGVNKAGLQSGQINLSSAVLILAPGMTGPELKASDMLLDEVEKRSWVRWPIVKLLPKSGSKGILLGQRKSLIKSFPALAEKLKATGTEKAEGYRIVTLESGLVVVAGNDARGVLFGAGKLLQMMDYARNAVSLPNMVDLSTSPKYALRGHQLGYRPKTNTNDGMSVSMWEQYIRDLVIFGTNAIELIPPISDDALDSPHFPLDPQKMMVEMSRLCKEYGIECWVWYPAMAANYADPVTLNKELKEWGDVLRQLPRVDAVFVPGGDPGHTAPKVFFPMLEKQTAQLKKLHPGATMWMSPQGFNEEWMNDFFSIMNTQPTWLEGIVFGPQQRISLQELRAKVPKRYKMRFYPDITHSLGAQYPVPDWDFAYVTTLQREPINPRPLDQAAIFKSVQPYAEYGFLTYSEGLNDDVNKIIWSGLGWDPNTNVSDILREYGRYFIGTKVGESFGNGLMNLERNWRGLLENNQGVQTTLAQFQELEKNATPQMLQNWRFQEALYRAYYDATDRTRLIYETAQEKKAMEYLAQARTAGSAAAIKNAEAALVKPDVMPWADTRARVFELAEALFQSTHMQLSVAKYQAIAIGRGANLDLIDYPFNSAVWLRKRFAEITALSNENDRLKKIDELVNWANPGQGGFYDDLGRPGSQPHLVAGTAYNDDPAFLKAPYAGVGGSRLQPRVSSATFAATLHDYPLEMFYPNLDKAAHYRLRIIYGTEAAASVKLTANDKIEIQSMRPKPMDNIPVEFDIPAEATSGGTLKLKWEKPAGSGGSGRGVQVSEVWLMRVP
;
A
#
# COMPACT_ATOMS: atom_id res chain seq x y z
N MET A 1 48.78 -33.22 43.58
CA MET A 1 49.04 -33.09 42.12
C MET A 1 47.92 -33.82 41.41
N PRO A 2 47.15 -33.14 40.55
CA PRO A 2 47.51 -33.04 39.14
C PRO A 2 47.40 -31.62 38.55
N ALA A 3 47.86 -31.51 37.31
CA ALA A 3 48.25 -30.29 36.61
C ALA A 3 47.16 -29.73 35.67
N LEU A 4 47.27 -28.41 35.55
CA LEU A 4 46.71 -27.40 34.64
C LEU A 4 46.22 -27.83 33.25
N ALA A 5 45.04 -27.27 32.92
CA ALA A 5 44.41 -27.24 31.60
C ALA A 5 45.01 -26.14 30.69
N GLN A 6 45.06 -26.41 29.38
CA GLN A 6 45.21 -25.38 28.33
C GLN A 6 43.84 -25.12 27.66
N PRO A 7 43.53 -23.87 27.27
CA PRO A 7 42.27 -23.53 26.60
C PRO A 7 42.33 -23.82 25.09
N GLN A 8 41.28 -24.47 24.57
CA GLN A 8 41.08 -24.75 23.15
C GLN A 8 40.78 -23.46 22.35
N GLY A 9 41.37 -23.39 21.16
CA GLY A 9 41.34 -22.24 20.27
C GLY A 9 39.97 -21.93 19.66
N VAL A 10 39.79 -20.64 19.40
CA VAL A 10 38.65 -20.04 18.69
C VAL A 10 38.66 -20.49 17.23
N ASN A 11 37.59 -21.17 16.81
CA ASN A 11 37.33 -21.53 15.41
C ASN A 11 37.17 -20.26 14.54
N LYS A 12 38.14 -20.00 13.65
CA LYS A 12 37.97 -19.06 12.53
C LYS A 12 37.10 -19.72 11.47
N ALA A 13 35.86 -19.25 11.32
CA ALA A 13 35.05 -19.57 10.14
C ALA A 13 35.83 -19.15 8.87
N GLY A 14 36.04 -20.10 7.95
CA GLY A 14 36.78 -19.85 6.72
C GLY A 14 36.09 -18.79 5.86
N LEU A 15 36.78 -17.69 5.58
CA LEU A 15 36.36 -16.69 4.59
C LEU A 15 36.41 -17.36 3.20
N GLN A 16 35.34 -17.19 2.41
CA GLN A 16 35.36 -17.54 0.99
C GLN A 16 36.39 -16.66 0.26
N SER A 17 37.09 -17.22 -0.73
CA SER A 17 38.01 -16.45 -1.57
C SER A 17 37.26 -15.32 -2.26
N GLY A 18 37.62 -14.06 -1.97
CA GLY A 18 36.97 -12.89 -2.56
C GLY A 18 36.30 -11.90 -1.59
N GLN A 19 36.55 -12.00 -0.27
CA GLN A 19 36.03 -11.04 0.71
C GLN A 19 37.13 -10.34 1.53
N ILE A 20 36.87 -9.11 1.96
CA ILE A 20 37.66 -8.38 2.96
C ILE A 20 37.07 -8.67 4.33
N ASN A 21 37.91 -9.14 5.25
CA ASN A 21 37.56 -9.25 6.65
C ASN A 21 37.63 -7.87 7.33
N LEU A 22 36.50 -7.40 7.85
CA LEU A 22 36.36 -6.14 8.57
C LEU A 22 36.13 -6.36 10.08
N SER A 23 36.21 -7.57 10.60
CA SER A 23 35.94 -7.88 12.02
C SER A 23 36.87 -7.17 12.99
N SER A 24 38.06 -6.77 12.54
CA SER A 24 39.03 -5.99 13.33
C SER A 24 39.31 -4.63 12.70
N ALA A 25 38.38 -4.11 11.89
CA ALA A 25 38.55 -2.81 11.25
C ALA A 25 38.51 -1.66 12.27
N VAL A 26 39.04 -0.52 11.85
CA VAL A 26 38.90 0.76 12.56
C VAL A 26 38.06 1.72 11.71
N LEU A 27 37.32 2.62 12.37
CA LEU A 27 36.60 3.69 11.68
C LEU A 27 37.42 4.97 11.72
N ILE A 28 37.67 5.57 10.56
CA ILE A 28 38.45 6.80 10.40
C ILE A 28 37.51 7.88 9.87
N LEU A 29 37.33 8.92 10.67
CA LEU A 29 36.44 10.03 10.32
C LEU A 29 37.23 11.16 9.66
N ALA A 30 36.65 11.76 8.61
CA ALA A 30 37.19 12.98 8.05
C ALA A 30 37.21 14.09 9.12
N PRO A 31 38.26 14.93 9.18
CA PRO A 31 38.30 16.05 10.12
C PRO A 31 37.14 17.02 9.91
N GLY A 32 36.53 17.48 11.01
CA GLY A 32 35.50 18.52 11.00
C GLY A 32 34.07 18.03 10.71
N MET A 33 33.81 16.72 10.74
CA MET A 33 32.45 16.18 10.64
C MET A 33 31.54 16.73 11.76
N THR A 34 30.31 17.13 11.41
CA THR A 34 29.30 17.65 12.34
C THR A 34 27.90 17.15 11.99
N GLY A 35 26.97 17.21 12.95
CA GLY A 35 25.54 16.96 12.72
C GLY A 35 25.28 15.62 12.01
N PRO A 36 24.64 15.60 10.82
CA PRO A 36 24.30 14.36 10.11
C PRO A 36 25.50 13.46 9.79
N GLU A 37 26.69 14.03 9.62
CA GLU A 37 27.91 13.24 9.38
C GLU A 37 28.30 12.40 10.60
N LEU A 38 28.17 12.97 11.80
CA LEU A 38 28.41 12.23 13.04
C LEU A 38 27.30 11.19 13.27
N LYS A 39 26.04 11.54 12.98
CA LYS A 39 24.93 10.58 13.04
C LYS A 39 25.14 9.39 12.09
N ALA A 40 25.73 9.61 10.91
CA ALA A 40 26.10 8.54 9.98
C ALA A 40 27.18 7.59 10.56
N SER A 41 28.14 8.14 11.30
CA SER A 41 29.15 7.34 12.03
C SER A 41 28.50 6.49 13.12
N ASP A 42 27.62 7.08 13.93
CA ASP A 42 26.92 6.38 15.01
C ASP A 42 26.05 5.26 14.43
N MET A 43 25.26 5.55 13.40
CA MET A 43 24.46 4.58 12.67
C MET A 43 25.32 3.40 12.17
N LEU A 44 26.45 3.68 11.52
CA LEU A 44 27.34 2.63 11.01
C LEU A 44 27.86 1.73 12.14
N LEU A 45 28.31 2.32 13.25
CA LEU A 45 28.87 1.55 14.37
C LEU A 45 27.80 0.72 15.09
N ASP A 46 26.65 1.32 15.37
CA ASP A 46 25.54 0.68 16.09
C ASP A 46 24.96 -0.49 15.29
N GLU A 47 24.71 -0.30 13.98
CA GLU A 47 24.14 -1.34 13.15
C GLU A 47 25.11 -2.52 12.93
N VAL A 48 26.43 -2.24 12.89
CA VAL A 48 27.47 -3.28 12.84
C VAL A 48 27.52 -4.06 14.15
N GLU A 49 27.56 -3.37 15.29
CA GLU A 49 27.59 -4.00 16.61
C GLU A 49 26.34 -4.83 16.87
N LYS A 50 25.16 -4.29 16.56
CA LYS A 50 23.87 -4.98 16.73
C LYS A 50 23.82 -6.31 15.96
N ARG A 51 24.40 -6.37 14.76
CA ARG A 51 24.36 -7.56 13.87
C ARG A 51 25.50 -8.54 14.09
N SER A 52 26.63 -8.09 14.62
CA SER A 52 27.86 -8.90 14.64
C SER A 52 28.57 -8.96 15.99
N TRP A 53 28.21 -8.11 16.95
CA TRP A 53 28.92 -7.87 18.21
C TRP A 53 30.35 -7.34 18.03
N VAL A 54 30.69 -6.90 16.82
CA VAL A 54 31.94 -6.19 16.54
C VAL A 54 31.71 -4.70 16.75
N ARG A 55 32.55 -4.06 17.58
CA ARG A 55 32.61 -2.59 17.69
C ARG A 55 33.95 -2.10 17.17
N TRP A 56 33.92 -1.31 16.10
CA TRP A 56 35.13 -0.69 15.57
C TRP A 56 35.54 0.53 16.40
N PRO A 57 36.81 0.66 16.81
CA PRO A 57 37.28 1.87 17.46
C PRO A 57 37.39 3.00 16.41
N ILE A 58 37.04 4.22 16.84
CA ILE A 58 37.26 5.43 16.04
C ILE A 58 38.70 5.89 16.21
N VAL A 59 39.41 6.10 15.10
CA VAL A 59 40.80 6.59 15.08
C VAL A 59 40.95 7.80 14.18
N LYS A 60 41.97 8.64 14.44
CA LYS A 60 42.23 9.89 13.70
C LYS A 60 43.28 9.75 12.59
N LEU A 61 44.08 8.69 12.63
CA LEU A 61 45.18 8.45 11.70
C LEU A 61 44.94 7.18 10.90
N LEU A 62 45.45 7.15 9.66
CA LEU A 62 45.46 5.93 8.88
C LEU A 62 46.24 4.84 9.64
N PRO A 63 45.73 3.62 9.71
CA PRO A 63 46.42 2.57 10.42
C PRO A 63 47.67 2.13 9.64
N LYS A 64 48.64 1.50 10.33
CA LYS A 64 49.88 1.01 9.72
C LYS A 64 49.58 0.06 8.55
N SER A 65 50.49 0.02 7.57
CA SER A 65 50.36 -0.84 6.37
C SER A 65 49.90 -2.27 6.74
N GLY A 66 48.82 -2.73 6.10
CA GLY A 66 48.20 -4.05 6.32
C GLY A 66 46.96 -4.07 7.21
N SER A 67 46.64 -2.98 7.92
CA SER A 67 45.44 -2.90 8.77
C SER A 67 44.20 -2.48 7.98
N LYS A 68 43.07 -3.17 8.21
CA LYS A 68 41.77 -2.89 7.56
C LYS A 68 41.07 -1.74 8.27
N GLY A 69 40.32 -0.93 7.53
CA GLY A 69 39.66 0.24 8.08
C GLY A 69 38.69 0.86 7.10
N ILE A 70 37.77 1.65 7.64
CA ILE A 70 36.75 2.38 6.87
C ILE A 70 37.02 3.87 7.04
N LEU A 71 37.25 4.58 5.93
CA LEU A 71 37.31 6.03 5.91
C LEU A 71 35.93 6.57 5.57
N LEU A 72 35.38 7.42 6.43
CA LEU A 72 34.05 8.00 6.27
C LEU A 72 34.12 9.53 6.30
N GLY A 73 33.48 10.19 5.35
CA GLY A 73 33.27 11.64 5.40
C GLY A 73 33.02 12.26 4.03
N GLN A 74 32.89 13.59 4.00
CA GLN A 74 32.73 14.30 2.74
C GLN A 74 33.97 14.16 1.84
N ARG A 75 33.75 13.94 0.55
CA ARG A 75 34.77 13.74 -0.48
C ARG A 75 35.85 14.83 -0.43
N LYS A 76 35.43 16.10 -0.37
CA LYS A 76 36.35 17.24 -0.31
C LYS A 76 37.25 17.19 0.92
N SER A 77 36.69 16.90 2.09
CA SER A 77 37.43 16.80 3.36
C SER A 77 38.38 15.59 3.38
N LEU A 78 37.97 14.47 2.80
CA LEU A 78 38.81 13.28 2.65
C LEU A 78 40.00 13.54 1.73
N ILE A 79 39.78 14.13 0.54
CA ILE A 79 40.85 14.46 -0.40
C ILE A 79 41.83 15.47 0.22
N LYS A 80 41.32 16.48 0.93
CA LYS A 80 42.17 17.46 1.62
C LYS A 80 43.06 16.82 2.68
N SER A 81 42.53 15.87 3.44
CA SER A 81 43.24 15.22 4.56
C SER A 81 44.15 14.08 4.10
N PHE A 82 43.80 13.44 2.99
CA PHE A 82 44.52 12.31 2.41
C PHE A 82 44.68 12.50 0.89
N PRO A 83 45.60 13.37 0.42
CA PRO A 83 45.73 13.72 -0.99
C PRO A 83 45.95 12.53 -1.94
N ALA A 84 46.54 11.44 -1.46
CA ALA A 84 46.70 10.20 -2.21
C ALA A 84 45.38 9.56 -2.66
N LEU A 85 44.25 9.92 -2.04
CA LEU A 85 42.92 9.45 -2.43
C LEU A 85 42.35 10.19 -3.63
N ALA A 86 42.94 11.31 -4.06
CA ALA A 86 42.38 12.19 -5.08
C ALA A 86 42.04 11.47 -6.39
N GLU A 87 42.95 10.65 -6.92
CA GLU A 87 42.71 9.90 -8.16
C GLU A 87 41.63 8.81 -7.99
N LYS A 88 41.60 8.12 -6.85
CA LYS A 88 40.61 7.06 -6.57
C LYS A 88 39.21 7.62 -6.27
N LEU A 89 39.14 8.84 -5.73
CA LEU A 89 37.90 9.55 -5.42
C LEU A 89 37.49 10.55 -6.50
N LYS A 90 38.25 10.63 -7.61
CA LYS A 90 37.86 11.39 -8.79
C LYS A 90 36.51 10.87 -9.26
N ALA A 91 35.60 11.80 -9.53
CA ALA A 91 34.24 11.45 -9.93
C ALA A 91 34.27 10.65 -11.24
N THR A 92 33.92 9.37 -11.19
CA THR A 92 33.61 8.54 -12.37
C THR A 92 32.13 8.65 -12.78
N GLY A 93 31.36 9.48 -12.07
CA GLY A 93 29.93 9.74 -12.27
C GLY A 93 29.52 11.16 -11.82
N THR A 94 28.27 11.35 -11.39
CA THR A 94 27.73 12.69 -11.08
C THR A 94 28.04 13.17 -9.67
N GLU A 95 28.62 14.38 -9.53
CA GLU A 95 28.82 15.09 -8.24
C GLU A 95 27.53 15.73 -7.70
N LYS A 96 26.38 15.11 -7.95
CA LYS A 96 25.07 15.61 -7.49
C LYS A 96 24.96 15.54 -5.98
N ALA A 97 24.11 16.41 -5.41
CA ALA A 97 23.76 16.37 -3.99
C ALA A 97 23.31 14.96 -3.57
N GLU A 98 23.59 14.60 -2.31
CA GLU A 98 23.29 13.30 -1.70
C GLU A 98 24.02 12.09 -2.31
N GLY A 99 24.80 12.28 -3.39
CA GLY A 99 25.59 11.23 -3.99
C GLY A 99 26.79 10.82 -3.15
N TYR A 100 27.31 9.62 -3.40
CA TYR A 100 28.48 9.07 -2.73
C TYR A 100 29.30 8.15 -3.62
N ARG A 101 30.52 7.87 -3.19
CA ARG A 101 31.41 6.86 -3.76
C ARG A 101 31.90 5.91 -2.67
N ILE A 102 31.82 4.61 -2.91
CA ILE A 102 32.40 3.56 -2.07
C ILE A 102 33.48 2.87 -2.88
N VAL A 103 34.72 2.86 -2.38
CA VAL A 103 35.84 2.22 -3.07
C VAL A 103 36.73 1.45 -2.10
N THR A 104 37.12 0.24 -2.50
CA THR A 104 38.17 -0.53 -1.83
C THR A 104 39.52 -0.21 -2.45
N LEU A 105 40.50 0.14 -1.61
CA LEU A 105 41.89 0.34 -2.01
C LEU A 105 42.69 -0.97 -1.95
N GLU A 106 43.83 -1.04 -2.63
CA GLU A 106 44.74 -2.21 -2.61
C GLU A 106 45.22 -2.56 -1.19
N SER A 107 45.31 -1.57 -0.29
CA SER A 107 45.58 -1.79 1.13
C SER A 107 44.48 -2.58 1.86
N GLY A 108 43.28 -2.68 1.27
CA GLY A 108 42.06 -3.17 1.86
C GLY A 108 41.35 -2.16 2.77
N LEU A 109 41.69 -0.88 2.66
CA LEU A 109 40.89 0.21 3.20
C LEU A 109 39.64 0.41 2.34
N VAL A 110 38.50 0.60 2.99
CA VAL A 110 37.24 0.94 2.34
C VAL A 110 37.01 2.44 2.55
N VAL A 111 36.75 3.18 1.48
CA VAL A 111 36.51 4.63 1.54
C VAL A 111 35.06 4.91 1.15
N VAL A 112 34.32 5.57 2.04
CA VAL A 112 32.96 6.07 1.82
C VAL A 112 33.00 7.60 1.76
N ALA A 113 32.92 8.12 0.54
CA ALA A 113 33.06 9.55 0.25
C ALA A 113 31.74 10.15 -0.24
N GLY A 114 31.05 10.88 0.64
CA GLY A 114 29.82 11.61 0.31
C GLY A 114 30.09 12.94 -0.40
N ASN A 115 29.22 13.36 -1.32
CA ASN A 115 29.33 14.66 -1.98
C ASN A 115 28.97 15.82 -1.04
N ASP A 116 28.11 15.55 -0.05
CA ASP A 116 27.70 16.41 1.04
C ASP A 116 27.39 15.56 2.30
N ALA A 117 26.89 16.19 3.37
CA ALA A 117 26.60 15.51 4.63
C ALA A 117 25.59 14.35 4.49
N ARG A 118 24.56 14.49 3.63
CA ARG A 118 23.60 13.40 3.37
C ARG A 118 24.20 12.31 2.47
N GLY A 119 25.11 12.67 1.57
CA GLY A 119 25.91 11.70 0.83
C GLY A 119 26.76 10.83 1.75
N VAL A 120 27.28 11.36 2.86
CA VAL A 120 27.99 10.56 3.88
C VAL A 120 27.02 9.58 4.54
N LEU A 121 25.83 10.05 4.92
CA LEU A 121 24.78 9.23 5.53
C LEU A 121 24.32 8.08 4.64
N PHE A 122 23.96 8.37 3.38
CA PHE A 122 23.50 7.34 2.43
C PHE A 122 24.63 6.42 1.99
N GLY A 123 25.87 6.91 1.90
CA GLY A 123 27.05 6.08 1.65
C GLY A 123 27.30 5.08 2.78
N ALA A 124 27.16 5.51 4.05
CA ALA A 124 27.23 4.62 5.20
C ALA A 124 26.10 3.58 5.19
N GLY A 125 24.86 4.00 4.87
CA GLY A 125 23.72 3.12 4.69
C GLY A 125 23.97 2.05 3.61
N LYS A 126 24.49 2.45 2.44
CA LYS A 126 24.81 1.48 1.39
C LYS A 126 25.92 0.52 1.78
N LEU A 127 26.94 0.99 2.52
CA LEU A 127 27.97 0.11 3.06
C LEU A 127 27.36 -0.96 3.99
N LEU A 128 26.43 -0.58 4.87
CA LEU A 128 25.72 -1.52 5.74
C LEU A 128 24.97 -2.60 4.94
N GLN A 129 24.30 -2.23 3.84
CA GLN A 129 23.62 -3.20 2.97
C GLN A 129 24.58 -4.16 2.26
N MET A 130 25.80 -3.70 1.94
CA MET A 130 26.81 -4.50 1.22
C MET A 130 27.53 -5.51 2.10
N MET A 131 27.57 -5.29 3.43
CA MET A 131 28.32 -6.14 4.34
C MET A 131 27.60 -7.46 4.65
N ASP A 132 28.39 -8.47 4.93
CA ASP A 132 27.93 -9.72 5.54
C ASP A 132 28.22 -9.70 7.04
N TYR A 133 27.26 -10.21 7.81
CA TYR A 133 27.32 -10.25 9.26
C TYR A 133 27.21 -11.68 9.78
N ALA A 134 28.06 -11.99 10.75
CA ALA A 134 27.92 -13.16 11.61
C ALA A 134 28.45 -12.79 13.01
N ARG A 135 28.24 -13.68 13.97
CA ARG A 135 28.73 -13.46 15.34
C ARG A 135 30.25 -13.27 15.34
N ASN A 136 30.70 -12.15 15.88
CA ASN A 136 32.08 -11.65 15.90
C ASN A 136 32.73 -11.53 14.50
N ALA A 137 31.93 -11.43 13.43
CA ALA A 137 32.43 -11.40 12.07
C ALA A 137 31.70 -10.40 11.18
N VAL A 138 32.48 -9.57 10.47
CA VAL A 138 32.00 -8.64 9.46
C VAL A 138 32.87 -8.79 8.23
N SER A 139 32.26 -8.92 7.06
CA SER A 139 32.98 -8.99 5.79
C SER A 139 32.33 -8.16 4.70
N LEU A 140 33.11 -7.78 3.70
CA LEU A 140 32.67 -7.02 2.52
C LEU A 140 33.23 -7.71 1.26
N PRO A 141 32.56 -7.68 0.10
CA PRO A 141 33.17 -8.08 -1.17
C PRO A 141 34.53 -7.41 -1.41
N ASN A 142 35.51 -8.14 -1.95
CA ASN A 142 36.89 -7.67 -2.04
C ASN A 142 37.15 -6.52 -3.03
N MET A 143 36.26 -6.32 -4.00
CA MET A 143 36.35 -5.26 -4.99
C MET A 143 35.04 -4.49 -5.01
N VAL A 144 35.00 -3.38 -4.28
CA VAL A 144 33.92 -2.40 -4.37
C VAL A 144 34.46 -1.18 -5.09
N ASP A 145 33.79 -0.79 -6.17
CA ASP A 145 33.94 0.51 -6.84
C ASP A 145 32.55 0.95 -7.29
N LEU A 146 31.86 1.68 -6.40
CA LEU A 146 30.52 2.19 -6.62
C LEU A 146 30.55 3.71 -6.56
N SER A 147 29.97 4.39 -7.55
CA SER A 147 29.67 5.83 -7.48
C SER A 147 28.25 6.05 -7.96
N THR A 148 27.41 6.66 -7.12
CA THR A 148 25.99 6.86 -7.44
C THR A 148 25.41 8.09 -6.75
N SER A 149 24.31 8.61 -7.27
CA SER A 149 23.50 9.69 -6.68
C SER A 149 22.03 9.50 -7.04
N PRO A 150 21.09 10.00 -6.23
CA PRO A 150 19.67 9.77 -6.48
C PRO A 150 19.17 10.48 -7.75
N LYS A 151 18.13 9.91 -8.38
CA LYS A 151 17.41 10.51 -9.50
C LYS A 151 16.48 11.64 -9.04
N TYR A 152 15.69 11.38 -8.00
CA TYR A 152 14.69 12.33 -7.48
C TYR A 152 15.21 13.03 -6.24
N ALA A 153 14.94 14.34 -6.12
CA ALA A 153 15.42 15.16 -5.01
C ALA A 153 14.67 14.85 -3.71
N LEU A 154 13.37 14.56 -3.77
CA LEU A 154 12.54 14.17 -2.64
C LEU A 154 12.18 12.68 -2.70
N ARG A 155 12.50 11.94 -1.63
CA ARG A 155 12.22 10.51 -1.49
C ARG A 155 11.80 10.26 -0.04
N GLY A 156 10.51 10.40 0.24
CA GLY A 156 10.03 10.34 1.61
C GLY A 156 8.83 9.42 1.81
N HIS A 157 8.47 9.26 3.08
CA HIS A 157 7.26 8.55 3.52
C HIS A 157 6.55 9.32 4.63
N GLN A 158 5.22 9.31 4.61
CA GLN A 158 4.43 9.81 5.73
C GLN A 158 4.49 8.82 6.90
N LEU A 159 4.81 9.31 8.09
CA LEU A 159 4.85 8.56 9.35
C LEU A 159 3.94 9.27 10.36
N GLY A 160 2.68 8.84 10.42
CA GLY A 160 1.67 9.44 11.28
C GLY A 160 1.53 8.73 12.61
N TYR A 161 1.99 9.35 13.70
CA TYR A 161 1.71 8.91 15.08
C TYR A 161 0.28 9.29 15.49
N ARG A 162 -0.68 8.44 15.11
CA ARG A 162 -2.12 8.61 15.33
C ARG A 162 -2.76 7.22 15.50
N PRO A 163 -3.96 7.11 16.10
CA PRO A 163 -4.60 5.81 16.31
C PRO A 163 -4.79 5.10 14.95
N LYS A 164 -3.93 4.11 14.69
CA LYS A 164 -3.93 3.26 13.49
C LYS A 164 -3.43 1.89 13.86
N THR A 165 -4.03 0.88 13.26
CA THR A 165 -3.82 -0.52 13.60
C THR A 165 -2.47 -1.06 13.14
N ASN A 166 -1.84 -0.38 12.19
CA ASN A 166 -0.58 -0.77 11.59
C ASN A 166 0.66 -0.27 12.36
N THR A 167 0.58 -0.23 13.70
CA THR A 167 1.66 -0.02 14.71
C THR A 167 2.03 1.41 15.11
N ASN A 168 1.71 2.42 14.30
CA ASN A 168 2.30 3.76 14.48
C ASN A 168 2.06 4.36 15.88
N ASP A 169 0.87 4.16 16.45
CA ASP A 169 0.52 4.65 17.80
C ASP A 169 1.20 3.89 18.94
N GLY A 170 1.59 2.63 18.75
CA GLY A 170 2.28 1.83 19.77
C GLY A 170 3.78 2.09 19.86
N MET A 171 4.38 2.81 18.91
CA MET A 171 5.84 2.95 18.83
C MET A 171 6.41 3.93 19.86
N SER A 172 7.43 3.46 20.59
CA SER A 172 8.28 4.33 21.42
C SER A 172 9.26 5.16 20.59
N VAL A 173 9.90 6.16 21.18
CA VAL A 173 10.89 7.02 20.50
C VAL A 173 12.06 6.21 19.92
N SER A 174 12.51 5.15 20.62
CA SER A 174 13.60 4.30 20.14
C SER A 174 13.16 3.41 18.96
N MET A 175 11.90 2.96 18.94
CA MET A 175 11.33 2.25 17.79
C MET A 175 11.24 3.17 16.57
N TRP A 176 10.77 4.41 16.76
CA TRP A 176 10.77 5.42 15.71
C TRP A 176 12.17 5.74 15.20
N GLU A 177 13.16 5.90 16.08
CA GLU A 177 14.54 6.11 15.67
C GLU A 177 15.06 4.95 14.83
N GLN A 178 14.86 3.70 15.26
CA GLN A 178 15.29 2.53 14.48
C GLN A 178 14.58 2.49 13.13
N TYR A 179 13.28 2.76 13.08
CA TYR A 179 12.54 2.68 11.83
C TYR A 179 12.92 3.79 10.84
N ILE A 180 13.07 5.04 11.30
CA ILE A 180 13.58 6.14 10.48
C ILE A 180 15.00 5.81 9.98
N ARG A 181 15.85 5.24 10.83
CA ARG A 181 17.19 4.78 10.46
C ARG A 181 17.14 3.73 9.34
N ASP A 182 16.26 2.74 9.46
CA ASP A 182 16.07 1.70 8.45
C ASP A 182 15.67 2.31 7.08
N LEU A 183 14.77 3.29 7.08
CA LEU A 183 14.36 4.01 5.86
C LEU A 183 15.52 4.83 5.26
N VAL A 184 16.25 5.56 6.10
CA VAL A 184 17.44 6.34 5.71
C VAL A 184 18.51 5.46 5.07
N ILE A 185 18.72 4.25 5.59
CA ILE A 185 19.67 3.29 5.04
C ILE A 185 19.33 2.93 3.59
N PHE A 186 18.04 2.91 3.24
CA PHE A 186 17.56 2.69 1.87
C PHE A 186 17.35 3.98 1.04
N GLY A 187 17.85 5.12 1.53
CA GLY A 187 17.92 6.36 0.76
C GLY A 187 16.73 7.30 0.92
N THR A 188 15.82 7.02 1.87
CA THR A 188 14.77 7.97 2.28
C THR A 188 15.41 9.25 2.85
N ASN A 189 14.96 10.42 2.40
CA ASN A 189 15.51 11.72 2.80
C ASN A 189 14.47 12.71 3.34
N ALA A 190 13.22 12.28 3.49
CA ALA A 190 12.15 13.08 4.06
C ALA A 190 11.14 12.22 4.83
N ILE A 191 10.65 12.75 5.95
CA ILE A 191 9.57 12.16 6.74
C ILE A 191 8.46 13.19 6.86
N GLU A 192 7.22 12.80 6.57
CA GLU A 192 6.05 13.65 6.74
C GLU A 192 5.25 13.24 7.98
N LEU A 193 5.13 14.17 8.92
CA LEU A 193 4.42 13.99 10.18
C LEU A 193 2.95 14.44 10.05
N ILE A 194 2.13 14.01 11.01
CA ILE A 194 0.74 14.44 11.16
C ILE A 194 0.61 15.19 12.49
N PRO A 195 -0.10 16.34 12.53
CA PRO A 195 -0.33 17.08 13.76
C PRO A 195 -1.20 16.29 14.74
N PRO A 196 -1.15 16.58 16.05
CA PRO A 196 -1.98 15.92 17.06
C PRO A 196 -3.48 16.02 16.78
N ILE A 197 -3.93 17.15 16.20
CA ILE A 197 -5.32 17.36 15.81
C ILE A 197 -5.46 17.03 14.32
N SER A 198 -6.18 15.95 14.04
CA SER A 198 -6.49 15.46 12.69
C SER A 198 -7.95 14.94 12.65
N ASP A 199 -8.31 14.19 11.63
CA ASP A 199 -9.60 13.49 11.52
C ASP A 199 -9.69 12.19 12.35
N ASP A 200 -8.61 11.82 13.04
CA ASP A 200 -8.59 10.68 13.95
C ASP A 200 -8.92 11.05 15.41
N ALA A 201 -9.15 10.03 16.22
CA ALA A 201 -9.29 10.21 17.67
C ALA A 201 -8.02 10.84 18.26
N LEU A 202 -8.20 11.71 19.26
CA LEU A 202 -7.11 12.43 19.92
C LEU A 202 -6.20 11.51 20.75
N ASP A 203 -6.66 10.30 21.09
CA ASP A 203 -5.97 9.36 21.97
C ASP A 203 -6.06 7.93 21.44
N SER A 204 -5.09 7.10 21.83
CA SER A 204 -5.02 5.66 21.57
C SER A 204 -4.62 4.95 22.87
N PRO A 205 -5.25 3.81 23.22
CA PRO A 205 -4.81 3.01 24.37
C PRO A 205 -3.37 2.52 24.25
N HIS A 206 -2.77 2.61 23.05
CA HIS A 206 -1.40 2.18 22.78
C HIS A 206 -0.36 3.27 22.89
N PHE A 207 -0.73 4.56 22.96
CA PHE A 207 0.24 5.65 22.95
C PHE A 207 1.22 5.55 24.13
N PRO A 208 2.54 5.30 23.90
CA PRO A 208 3.53 5.41 24.97
C PRO A 208 3.83 6.86 25.35
N LEU A 209 3.45 7.82 24.50
CA LEU A 209 3.72 9.24 24.68
C LEU A 209 2.59 10.08 24.07
N ASP A 210 2.35 11.26 24.66
CA ASP A 210 1.45 12.27 24.11
C ASP A 210 1.81 12.61 22.64
N PRO A 211 0.82 12.73 21.72
CA PRO A 211 1.08 12.96 20.30
C PRO A 211 1.93 14.19 19.99
N GLN A 212 1.73 15.32 20.69
CA GLN A 212 2.54 16.52 20.47
C GLN A 212 3.99 16.29 20.89
N LYS A 213 4.20 15.62 22.03
CA LYS A 213 5.56 15.28 22.49
C LYS A 213 6.24 14.30 21.53
N MET A 214 5.52 13.31 21.01
CA MET A 214 6.09 12.39 20.02
C MET A 214 6.43 13.12 18.71
N MET A 215 5.58 14.02 18.24
CA MET A 215 5.84 14.82 17.05
C MET A 215 7.13 15.66 17.19
N VAL A 216 7.37 16.24 18.38
CA VAL A 216 8.63 16.95 18.71
C VAL A 216 9.84 16.02 18.62
N GLU A 217 9.76 14.80 19.17
CA GLU A 217 10.83 13.80 19.08
C GLU A 217 11.10 13.35 17.65
N MET A 218 10.07 13.09 16.85
CA MET A 218 10.23 12.72 15.44
C MET A 218 10.86 13.85 14.61
N SER A 219 10.49 15.10 14.88
CA SER A 219 11.13 16.28 14.28
C SER A 219 12.59 16.43 14.71
N ARG A 220 12.93 16.15 15.98
CA ARG A 220 14.33 16.07 16.46
C ARG A 220 15.11 15.01 15.70
N LEU A 221 14.55 13.81 15.52
CA LEU A 221 15.20 12.73 14.76
C LEU A 221 15.47 13.15 13.31
N CYS A 222 14.51 13.79 12.63
CA CYS A 222 14.73 14.32 11.28
C CYS A 222 15.90 15.32 11.22
N LYS A 223 16.01 16.19 12.23
CA LYS A 223 17.12 17.13 12.36
C LYS A 223 18.47 16.42 12.54
N GLU A 224 18.55 15.41 13.41
CA GLU A 224 19.79 14.66 13.68
C GLU A 224 20.30 13.89 12.46
N TYR A 225 19.39 13.21 11.74
CA TYR A 225 19.74 12.54 10.49
C TYR A 225 19.90 13.52 9.31
N GLY A 226 19.58 14.81 9.48
CA GLY A 226 19.71 15.80 8.40
C GLY A 226 18.69 15.65 7.26
N ILE A 227 17.66 14.82 7.45
CA ILE A 227 16.57 14.59 6.51
C ILE A 227 15.44 15.62 6.69
N GLU A 228 14.65 15.85 5.65
CA GLU A 228 13.57 16.85 5.67
C GLU A 228 12.42 16.41 6.58
N CYS A 229 11.90 17.35 7.37
CA CYS A 229 10.71 17.18 8.19
C CYS A 229 9.54 17.93 7.53
N TRP A 230 8.62 17.16 6.97
CA TRP A 230 7.37 17.64 6.39
C TRP A 230 6.24 17.51 7.41
N VAL A 231 5.21 18.33 7.29
CA VAL A 231 3.97 18.19 8.08
C VAL A 231 2.78 18.20 7.14
N TRP A 232 2.05 17.08 7.09
CA TRP A 232 0.72 17.02 6.50
C TRP A 232 -0.25 17.63 7.49
N TYR A 233 -0.83 18.79 7.18
CA TYR A 233 -1.64 19.56 8.12
C TYR A 233 -2.99 19.89 7.47
N PRO A 234 -4.07 19.15 7.74
CA PRO A 234 -5.37 19.38 7.11
C PRO A 234 -6.10 20.58 7.70
N ALA A 235 -6.89 21.26 6.87
CA ALA A 235 -7.75 22.36 7.27
C ALA A 235 -9.09 21.83 7.81
N MET A 236 -9.17 21.60 9.13
CA MET A 236 -10.27 20.88 9.79
C MET A 236 -11.48 21.74 10.18
N ALA A 237 -11.33 23.07 10.27
CA ALA A 237 -12.43 23.94 10.69
C ALA A 237 -13.55 24.01 9.65
N ALA A 238 -14.79 24.18 10.12
CA ALA A 238 -15.96 24.18 9.26
C ALA A 238 -16.03 25.38 8.30
N ASN A 239 -15.46 26.53 8.67
CA ASN A 239 -15.54 27.75 7.85
C ASN A 239 -14.35 28.70 8.02
N TYR A 240 -13.43 28.69 7.07
CA TYR A 240 -12.27 29.60 7.05
C TYR A 240 -12.57 31.00 6.48
N ALA A 241 -13.80 31.27 6.02
CA ALA A 241 -14.21 32.62 5.60
C ALA A 241 -14.56 33.51 6.80
N ASP A 242 -14.86 32.92 7.96
CA ASP A 242 -15.04 33.65 9.22
C ASP A 242 -13.68 34.10 9.78
N PRO A 243 -13.44 35.41 9.97
CA PRO A 243 -12.20 35.93 10.52
C PRO A 243 -11.86 35.41 11.92
N VAL A 244 -12.85 35.11 12.75
CA VAL A 244 -12.62 34.58 14.11
C VAL A 244 -12.05 33.16 14.03
N THR A 245 -12.71 32.29 13.26
CA THR A 245 -12.24 30.94 12.97
C THR A 245 -10.84 30.96 12.35
N LEU A 246 -10.63 31.78 11.31
CA LEU A 246 -9.32 31.90 10.66
C LEU A 246 -8.20 32.30 11.62
N ASN A 247 -8.43 33.30 12.48
CA ASN A 247 -7.41 33.75 13.44
C ASN A 247 -7.12 32.72 14.53
N LYS A 248 -8.13 31.97 14.97
CA LYS A 248 -7.97 30.86 15.92
C LYS A 248 -7.08 29.77 15.32
N GLU A 249 -7.38 29.34 14.10
CA GLU A 249 -6.66 28.28 13.38
C GLU A 249 -5.21 28.69 13.05
N LEU A 250 -5.00 29.94 12.62
CA LEU A 250 -3.66 30.52 12.45
C LEU A 250 -2.86 30.44 13.75
N LYS A 251 -3.48 30.73 14.90
CA LYS A 251 -2.79 30.64 16.19
C LYS A 251 -2.46 29.20 16.55
N GLU A 252 -3.40 28.28 16.42
CA GLU A 252 -3.23 26.86 16.76
C GLU A 252 -2.11 26.21 15.95
N TRP A 253 -2.11 26.39 14.63
CA TRP A 253 -1.05 25.85 13.77
C TRP A 253 0.31 26.42 14.16
N GLY A 254 0.37 27.71 14.45
CA GLY A 254 1.59 28.37 14.93
C GLY A 254 2.08 27.82 16.27
N ASP A 255 1.17 27.48 17.18
CA ASP A 255 1.50 26.92 18.50
C ASP A 255 2.06 25.49 18.38
N VAL A 256 1.52 24.67 17.47
CA VAL A 256 2.05 23.32 17.15
C VAL A 256 3.42 23.43 16.50
N LEU A 257 3.52 24.17 15.38
CA LEU A 257 4.72 24.21 14.56
C LEU A 257 5.92 24.85 15.28
N ARG A 258 5.69 25.81 16.20
CA ARG A 258 6.77 26.46 16.98
C ARG A 258 7.53 25.49 17.88
N GLN A 259 6.89 24.41 18.32
CA GLN A 259 7.50 23.44 19.24
C GLN A 259 8.46 22.49 18.52
N LEU A 260 8.32 22.33 17.21
CA LEU A 260 9.09 21.37 16.43
C LEU A 260 10.54 21.85 16.22
N PRO A 261 11.57 21.03 16.47
CA PRO A 261 12.97 21.40 16.23
C PRO A 261 13.35 21.66 14.78
N ARG A 262 12.55 21.14 13.83
CA ARG A 262 12.74 21.26 12.38
C ARG A 262 11.40 21.13 11.66
N VAL A 263 11.11 22.06 10.74
CA VAL A 263 10.06 21.93 9.71
C VAL A 263 10.62 22.52 8.42
N ASP A 264 10.66 21.72 7.36
CA ASP A 264 11.11 22.15 6.03
C ASP A 264 9.94 22.46 5.09
N ALA A 265 8.78 21.82 5.32
CA ALA A 265 7.59 22.06 4.53
C ALA A 265 6.30 21.69 5.26
N VAL A 266 5.22 22.40 4.91
CA VAL A 266 3.85 22.06 5.29
C VAL A 266 3.05 21.75 4.02
N PHE A 267 2.29 20.66 4.04
CA PHE A 267 1.36 20.28 3.00
C PHE A 267 -0.06 20.29 3.55
N VAL A 268 -0.94 21.04 2.90
CA VAL A 268 -2.37 21.10 3.25
C VAL A 268 -3.20 20.45 2.13
N PRO A 269 -3.88 19.32 2.36
CA PRO A 269 -4.80 18.76 1.38
C PRO A 269 -6.01 19.67 1.16
N GLY A 270 -6.52 19.71 -0.08
CA GLY A 270 -7.77 20.44 -0.41
C GLY A 270 -9.03 19.79 0.20
N GLY A 271 -8.95 18.48 0.51
CA GLY A 271 -9.97 17.75 1.25
C GLY A 271 -9.55 16.33 1.63
N ASP A 272 -10.44 15.63 2.33
CA ASP A 272 -10.23 14.30 2.94
C ASP A 272 -8.96 14.18 3.82
N PRO A 273 -8.98 14.81 5.02
CA PRO A 273 -10.04 15.64 5.57
C PRO A 273 -9.88 17.11 5.18
N GLY A 274 -10.89 17.91 5.51
CA GLY A 274 -11.06 19.27 5.02
C GLY A 274 -11.98 19.35 3.80
N HIS A 275 -12.52 20.53 3.56
CA HIS A 275 -13.40 20.81 2.42
C HIS A 275 -13.55 22.33 2.25
N THR A 276 -12.51 22.99 1.73
CA THR A 276 -12.51 24.46 1.60
C THR A 276 -12.39 24.88 0.14
N ALA A 277 -13.32 25.70 -0.33
CA ALA A 277 -13.30 26.22 -1.69
C ALA A 277 -11.99 27.00 -1.99
N PRO A 278 -11.41 26.88 -3.21
CA PRO A 278 -10.11 27.48 -3.55
C PRO A 278 -9.99 28.98 -3.22
N LYS A 279 -11.07 29.74 -3.47
CA LYS A 279 -11.14 31.19 -3.22
C LYS A 279 -10.99 31.57 -1.75
N VAL A 280 -11.32 30.68 -0.82
CA VAL A 280 -11.13 30.86 0.64
C VAL A 280 -9.82 30.21 1.09
N PHE A 281 -9.50 29.05 0.51
CA PHE A 281 -8.36 28.24 0.88
C PHE A 281 -7.01 28.95 0.62
N PHE A 282 -6.83 29.53 -0.57
CA PHE A 282 -5.56 30.17 -0.93
C PHE A 282 -5.20 31.37 -0.05
N PRO A 283 -6.12 32.32 0.23
CA PRO A 283 -5.83 33.41 1.17
C PRO A 283 -5.49 32.94 2.59
N MET A 284 -6.11 31.85 3.06
CA MET A 284 -5.76 31.25 4.36
C MET A 284 -4.33 30.70 4.35
N LEU A 285 -3.98 29.93 3.32
CA LEU A 285 -2.64 29.35 3.17
C LEU A 285 -1.54 30.41 3.00
N GLU A 286 -1.83 31.55 2.36
CA GLU A 286 -0.89 32.67 2.28
C GLU A 286 -0.53 33.22 3.66
N LYS A 287 -1.54 33.42 4.52
CA LYS A 287 -1.32 33.85 5.92
C LYS A 287 -0.57 32.80 6.72
N GLN A 288 -0.91 31.52 6.54
CA GLN A 288 -0.16 30.42 7.17
C GLN A 288 1.29 30.37 6.71
N THR A 289 1.55 30.61 5.43
CA THR A 289 2.91 30.64 4.88
C THR A 289 3.75 31.75 5.50
N ALA A 290 3.17 32.94 5.69
CA ALA A 290 3.84 34.05 6.35
C ALA A 290 4.18 33.74 7.82
N GLN A 291 3.32 33.00 8.54
CA GLN A 291 3.60 32.53 9.89
C GLN A 291 4.68 31.44 9.90
N LEU A 292 4.54 30.42 9.04
CA LEU A 292 5.48 29.31 8.91
C LEU A 292 6.91 29.82 8.69
N LYS A 293 7.12 30.78 7.78
CA LYS A 293 8.45 31.36 7.52
C LYS A 293 9.05 32.13 8.70
N LYS A 294 8.23 32.65 9.61
CA LYS A 294 8.70 33.30 10.85
C LYS A 294 9.14 32.26 11.88
N LEU A 295 8.46 31.12 11.94
CA LEU A 295 8.77 30.03 12.88
C LEU A 295 9.96 29.20 12.40
N HIS A 296 10.01 28.92 11.10
CA HIS A 296 10.98 28.07 10.43
C HIS A 296 11.50 28.76 9.17
N PRO A 297 12.61 29.52 9.26
CA PRO A 297 13.20 30.17 8.10
C PRO A 297 13.57 29.17 7.01
N GLY A 298 13.04 29.38 5.80
CA GLY A 298 13.25 28.48 4.66
C GLY A 298 12.15 27.43 4.46
N ALA A 299 11.23 27.27 5.41
CA ALA A 299 10.11 26.35 5.26
C ALA A 299 9.16 26.78 4.15
N THR A 300 8.61 25.79 3.44
CA THR A 300 7.78 25.98 2.25
C THR A 300 6.33 25.52 2.44
N MET A 301 5.41 26.09 1.67
CA MET A 301 3.99 25.73 1.71
C MET A 301 3.59 25.01 0.42
N TRP A 302 2.81 23.93 0.58
CA TRP A 302 2.34 23.05 -0.48
C TRP A 302 0.85 22.76 -0.29
N MET A 303 0.16 22.49 -1.40
CA MET A 303 -1.25 22.08 -1.35
C MET A 303 -1.61 21.09 -2.46
N SER A 304 -2.74 20.40 -2.31
CA SER A 304 -3.32 19.54 -3.34
C SER A 304 -4.74 19.97 -3.67
N PRO A 305 -5.19 19.85 -4.93
CA PRO A 305 -6.61 20.02 -5.28
C PRO A 305 -7.45 18.77 -4.95
N GLN A 306 -7.09 18.04 -3.89
CA GLN A 306 -7.76 16.81 -3.46
C GLN A 306 -9.25 17.07 -3.15
N GLY A 307 -10.12 16.20 -3.65
CA GLY A 307 -11.57 16.27 -3.43
C GLY A 307 -12.30 17.38 -4.19
N PHE A 308 -11.60 18.24 -4.94
CA PHE A 308 -12.22 19.33 -5.70
C PHE A 308 -13.15 18.79 -6.79
N ASN A 309 -14.36 19.37 -6.88
CA ASN A 309 -15.27 19.15 -8.00
C ASN A 309 -14.80 19.93 -9.24
N GLU A 310 -15.51 19.82 -10.36
CA GLU A 310 -15.13 20.52 -11.59
C GLU A 310 -15.08 22.05 -11.43
N GLU A 311 -16.05 22.64 -10.73
CA GLU A 311 -16.09 24.08 -10.47
C GLU A 311 -14.85 24.55 -9.69
N TRP A 312 -14.49 23.84 -8.62
CA TRP A 312 -13.35 24.17 -7.79
C TRP A 312 -12.02 23.91 -8.50
N MET A 313 -11.97 22.90 -9.38
CA MET A 313 -10.80 22.71 -10.26
C MET A 313 -10.60 23.92 -11.19
N ASN A 314 -11.68 24.47 -11.75
CA ASN A 314 -11.61 25.66 -12.60
C ASN A 314 -11.15 26.90 -11.80
N ASP A 315 -11.70 27.11 -10.60
CA ASP A 315 -11.25 28.16 -9.69
C ASP A 315 -9.76 27.99 -9.30
N PHE A 316 -9.35 26.77 -8.98
CA PHE A 316 -7.95 26.44 -8.68
C PHE A 316 -7.03 26.82 -9.85
N PHE A 317 -7.33 26.41 -11.08
CA PHE A 317 -6.51 26.76 -12.23
C PHE A 317 -6.47 28.27 -12.48
N SER A 318 -7.61 28.96 -12.31
CA SER A 318 -7.66 30.42 -12.41
C SER A 318 -6.72 31.09 -11.40
N ILE A 319 -6.71 30.64 -10.15
CA ILE A 319 -5.81 31.17 -9.12
C ILE A 319 -4.35 30.83 -9.44
N MET A 320 -4.04 29.59 -9.85
CA MET A 320 -2.69 29.18 -10.20
C MET A 320 -2.09 30.00 -11.35
N ASN A 321 -2.91 30.44 -12.31
CA ASN A 321 -2.48 31.31 -13.40
C ASN A 321 -2.05 32.71 -12.96
N THR A 322 -2.50 33.18 -11.79
CA THR A 322 -1.97 34.41 -11.16
C THR A 322 -0.56 34.22 -10.59
N GLN A 323 -0.09 32.98 -10.52
CA GLN A 323 1.23 32.57 -10.03
C GLN A 323 1.56 33.08 -8.60
N PRO A 324 0.72 32.79 -7.57
CA PRO A 324 0.99 33.18 -6.17
C PRO A 324 2.40 32.81 -5.70
N THR A 325 3.20 33.81 -5.30
CA THR A 325 4.65 33.65 -5.01
C THR A 325 4.94 32.97 -3.69
N TRP A 326 4.00 32.96 -2.75
CA TRP A 326 4.15 32.34 -1.44
C TRP A 326 4.11 30.81 -1.50
N LEU A 327 3.43 30.23 -2.51
CA LEU A 327 3.26 28.79 -2.70
C LEU A 327 4.47 28.20 -3.44
N GLU A 328 5.01 27.09 -2.92
CA GLU A 328 6.18 26.41 -3.48
C GLU A 328 5.79 25.37 -4.54
N GLY A 329 4.74 24.59 -4.27
CA GLY A 329 4.37 23.51 -5.17
C GLY A 329 3.04 22.84 -4.88
N ILE A 330 2.71 21.89 -5.77
CA ILE A 330 1.47 21.12 -5.76
C ILE A 330 1.75 19.66 -5.46
N VAL A 331 0.87 19.05 -4.67
CA VAL A 331 0.90 17.63 -4.34
C VAL A 331 -0.18 16.91 -5.14
N PHE A 332 0.20 15.85 -5.83
CA PHE A 332 -0.74 14.92 -6.48
C PHE A 332 -0.94 13.69 -5.60
N GLY A 333 -2.17 13.39 -5.23
CA GLY A 333 -2.50 12.30 -4.32
C GLY A 333 -3.89 11.71 -4.59
N PRO A 334 -4.47 10.97 -3.63
CA PRO A 334 -5.80 10.39 -3.76
C PRO A 334 -6.89 11.43 -4.09
N GLN A 335 -8.04 10.95 -4.61
CA GLN A 335 -9.25 11.75 -4.87
C GLN A 335 -9.03 12.99 -5.77
N GLN A 336 -8.14 12.90 -6.76
CA GLN A 336 -8.01 13.92 -7.81
C GLN A 336 -8.70 13.45 -9.10
N ARG A 337 -9.56 14.32 -9.65
CA ARG A 337 -10.42 14.02 -10.82
C ARG A 337 -9.65 13.84 -12.14
N ILE A 338 -8.42 14.35 -12.22
CA ILE A 338 -7.60 14.34 -13.43
C ILE A 338 -6.29 13.61 -13.16
N SER A 339 -5.66 13.09 -14.20
CA SER A 339 -4.35 12.45 -14.09
C SER A 339 -3.26 13.45 -13.69
N LEU A 340 -2.16 12.96 -13.12
CA LEU A 340 -1.01 13.82 -12.81
C LEU A 340 -0.42 14.47 -14.07
N GLN A 341 -0.44 13.78 -15.21
CA GLN A 341 -0.02 14.33 -16.50
C GLN A 341 -0.86 15.55 -16.89
N GLU A 342 -2.19 15.45 -16.78
CA GLU A 342 -3.11 16.55 -17.07
C GLU A 342 -2.94 17.71 -16.07
N LEU A 343 -2.78 17.40 -14.78
CA LEU A 343 -2.51 18.41 -13.76
C LEU A 343 -1.21 19.15 -14.06
N ARG A 344 -0.14 18.42 -14.40
CA ARG A 344 1.17 19.01 -14.73
C ARG A 344 1.10 19.90 -15.97
N ALA A 345 0.30 19.53 -16.97
CA ALA A 345 0.10 20.32 -18.17
C ALA A 345 -0.65 21.65 -17.90
N LYS A 346 -1.56 21.67 -16.91
CA LYS A 346 -2.38 22.85 -16.59
C LYS A 346 -1.78 23.77 -15.52
N VAL A 347 -0.93 23.26 -14.62
CA VAL A 347 -0.27 24.07 -13.58
C VAL A 347 0.99 24.74 -14.15
N PRO A 348 1.25 26.04 -13.88
CA PRO A 348 2.46 26.72 -14.34
C PRO A 348 3.76 26.02 -13.91
N LYS A 349 4.76 25.97 -14.80
CA LYS A 349 6.03 25.23 -14.61
C LYS A 349 6.85 25.67 -13.40
N ARG A 350 6.65 26.90 -12.89
CA ARG A 350 7.37 27.41 -11.70
C ARG A 350 7.09 26.58 -10.45
N TYR A 351 5.90 25.99 -10.36
CA TYR A 351 5.49 25.20 -9.20
C TYR A 351 6.08 23.81 -9.30
N LYS A 352 6.83 23.42 -8.28
CA LYS A 352 7.28 22.04 -8.14
C LYS A 352 6.05 21.13 -7.98
N MET A 353 6.20 19.87 -8.40
CA MET A 353 5.16 18.86 -8.22
C MET A 353 5.77 17.63 -7.56
N ARG A 354 5.16 17.17 -6.48
CA ARG A 354 5.49 15.87 -5.86
C ARG A 354 4.32 14.92 -5.91
N PHE A 355 4.64 13.63 -5.94
CA PHE A 355 3.67 12.56 -5.86
C PHE A 355 3.48 12.15 -4.39
N TYR A 356 2.22 12.00 -3.98
CA TYR A 356 1.77 11.48 -2.70
C TYR A 356 0.92 10.21 -2.94
N PRO A 357 1.56 9.10 -3.38
CA PRO A 357 0.86 7.86 -3.71
C PRO A 357 0.37 7.14 -2.45
N ASP A 358 -0.86 6.64 -2.50
CA ASP A 358 -1.36 5.64 -1.54
C ASP A 358 -0.67 4.29 -1.76
N ILE A 359 0.16 3.88 -0.80
CA ILE A 359 0.86 2.59 -0.82
C ILE A 359 0.33 1.59 0.22
N THR A 360 -0.67 2.00 1.00
CA THR A 360 -1.13 1.28 2.19
C THR A 360 -2.45 0.56 1.96
N HIS A 361 -3.35 1.15 1.15
CA HIS A 361 -4.66 0.57 0.90
C HIS A 361 -4.65 -0.40 -0.29
N SER A 362 -5.37 -1.51 -0.12
CA SER A 362 -5.54 -2.55 -1.16
C SER A 362 -6.96 -2.57 -1.74
N LEU A 363 -7.96 -2.14 -0.95
CA LEU A 363 -9.35 -1.96 -1.35
C LEU A 363 -9.75 -0.49 -1.19
N GLY A 364 -10.64 0.01 -2.04
CA GLY A 364 -11.18 1.37 -1.91
C GLY A 364 -10.10 2.46 -1.93
N ALA A 365 -9.00 2.21 -2.63
CA ALA A 365 -7.75 2.98 -2.63
C ALA A 365 -7.58 3.83 -3.90
N GLN A 366 -6.53 4.66 -3.94
CA GLN A 366 -6.08 5.31 -5.18
C GLN A 366 -5.61 4.28 -6.22
N TYR A 367 -4.93 3.22 -5.77
CA TYR A 367 -4.37 2.15 -6.61
C TYR A 367 -4.79 0.77 -6.06
N PRO A 368 -6.03 0.33 -6.29
CA PRO A 368 -6.52 -0.94 -5.78
C PRO A 368 -5.73 -2.13 -6.37
N VAL A 369 -5.81 -3.29 -5.71
CA VAL A 369 -5.23 -4.54 -6.21
C VAL A 369 -6.01 -5.00 -7.45
N PRO A 370 -5.38 -5.17 -8.62
CA PRO A 370 -6.07 -5.66 -9.81
C PRO A 370 -6.40 -7.15 -9.67
N ASP A 371 -7.57 -7.54 -10.21
CA ASP A 371 -8.07 -8.92 -10.26
C ASP A 371 -8.06 -9.63 -8.90
N TRP A 372 -8.40 -8.91 -7.83
CA TRP A 372 -8.33 -9.43 -6.46
C TRP A 372 -9.55 -10.30 -6.13
N ASP A 373 -9.31 -11.56 -5.76
CA ASP A 373 -10.36 -12.53 -5.45
C ASP A 373 -11.23 -12.10 -4.25
N PHE A 374 -12.54 -12.34 -4.34
CA PHE A 374 -13.52 -12.03 -3.30
C PHE A 374 -13.13 -12.56 -1.91
N ALA A 375 -12.54 -13.75 -1.84
CA ALA A 375 -12.11 -14.33 -0.57
C ALA A 375 -11.12 -13.41 0.15
N TYR A 376 -10.10 -12.94 -0.57
CA TYR A 376 -9.14 -12.00 -0.01
C TYR A 376 -9.71 -10.61 0.25
N VAL A 377 -10.53 -10.09 -0.66
CA VAL A 377 -11.15 -8.78 -0.47
C VAL A 377 -11.96 -8.76 0.84
N THR A 378 -12.70 -9.83 1.14
CA THR A 378 -13.58 -9.89 2.32
C THR A 378 -12.86 -10.15 3.63
N THR A 379 -11.72 -10.85 3.61
CA THR A 379 -10.94 -11.19 4.81
C THR A 379 -9.82 -10.19 5.09
N LEU A 380 -9.02 -9.84 4.09
CA LEU A 380 -7.87 -8.93 4.20
C LEU A 380 -8.28 -7.46 4.19
N GLN A 381 -9.39 -7.12 3.52
CA GLN A 381 -9.99 -5.78 3.50
C GLN A 381 -9.01 -4.67 3.05
N ARG A 382 -9.17 -3.46 3.60
CA ARG A 382 -8.56 -2.23 3.12
C ARG A 382 -7.07 -2.11 3.43
N GLU A 383 -6.66 -2.47 4.64
CA GLU A 383 -5.31 -2.18 5.18
C GLU A 383 -4.58 -3.46 5.65
N PRO A 384 -4.49 -4.53 4.84
CA PRO A 384 -3.68 -5.69 5.23
C PRO A 384 -2.19 -5.36 5.14
N ILE A 385 -1.34 -6.19 5.77
CA ILE A 385 0.09 -6.33 5.39
C ILE A 385 0.13 -6.55 3.89
N ASN A 386 0.76 -5.71 3.09
CA ASN A 386 0.56 -5.68 1.62
C ASN A 386 1.85 -5.50 0.81
N PRO A 387 2.82 -6.42 0.88
CA PRO A 387 3.95 -6.38 -0.05
C PRO A 387 3.45 -6.50 -1.50
N ARG A 388 3.55 -5.40 -2.27
CA ARG A 388 3.11 -5.28 -3.67
C ARG A 388 4.24 -4.75 -4.58
N PRO A 389 5.44 -5.35 -4.54
CA PRO A 389 6.62 -4.76 -5.17
C PRO A 389 6.50 -4.49 -6.69
N LEU A 390 5.77 -5.32 -7.43
CA LEU A 390 5.58 -5.16 -8.88
C LEU A 390 4.55 -4.08 -9.21
N ASP A 391 3.40 -4.05 -8.53
CA ASP A 391 2.40 -2.99 -8.69
C ASP A 391 2.99 -1.63 -8.33
N GLN A 392 3.70 -1.54 -7.20
CA GLN A 392 4.32 -0.29 -6.77
C GLN A 392 5.35 0.20 -7.79
N ALA A 393 6.11 -0.72 -8.40
CA ALA A 393 7.02 -0.37 -9.48
C ALA A 393 6.28 0.06 -10.77
N ALA A 394 5.14 -0.55 -11.10
CA ALA A 394 4.31 -0.16 -12.24
C ALA A 394 3.71 1.24 -12.05
N ILE A 395 3.18 1.53 -10.86
CA ILE A 395 2.67 2.86 -10.47
C ILE A 395 3.79 3.89 -10.53
N PHE A 396 4.96 3.58 -9.97
CA PHE A 396 6.12 4.46 -10.02
C PHE A 396 6.49 4.79 -11.47
N LYS A 397 6.67 3.78 -12.33
CA LYS A 397 7.13 3.97 -13.72
C LYS A 397 6.13 4.73 -14.59
N SER A 398 4.82 4.54 -14.36
CA SER A 398 3.77 5.21 -15.13
C SER A 398 3.51 6.64 -14.67
N VAL A 399 3.55 6.92 -13.36
CA VAL A 399 3.09 8.20 -12.79
C VAL A 399 4.25 9.11 -12.33
N GLN A 400 5.27 8.57 -11.65
CA GLN A 400 6.36 9.37 -11.07
C GLN A 400 7.10 10.29 -12.06
N PRO A 401 7.28 9.96 -13.36
CA PRO A 401 7.95 10.86 -14.31
C PRO A 401 7.33 12.27 -14.42
N TYR A 402 6.05 12.44 -14.08
CA TYR A 402 5.36 13.73 -14.11
C TYR A 402 5.51 14.55 -12.80
N ALA A 403 6.08 13.95 -11.74
CA ALA A 403 6.40 14.59 -10.46
C ALA A 403 7.92 14.75 -10.30
N GLU A 404 8.49 15.67 -11.07
CA GLU A 404 9.96 15.86 -11.15
C GLU A 404 10.65 16.13 -9.81
N TYR A 405 9.94 16.72 -8.84
CA TYR A 405 10.53 17.01 -7.53
C TYR A 405 10.80 15.72 -6.73
N GLY A 406 9.94 14.71 -6.90
CA GLY A 406 10.03 13.43 -6.20
C GLY A 406 8.70 13.02 -5.57
N PHE A 407 8.76 12.25 -4.49
CA PHE A 407 7.58 11.70 -3.83
C PHE A 407 7.71 11.68 -2.31
N LEU A 408 6.55 11.60 -1.67
CA LEU A 408 6.37 11.35 -0.25
C LEU A 408 5.18 10.42 -0.14
N THR A 409 5.36 9.13 0.12
CA THR A 409 4.25 8.16 0.02
C THR A 409 3.27 8.30 1.19
N TYR A 410 1.98 8.18 0.93
CA TYR A 410 0.96 8.02 1.98
C TYR A 410 1.05 6.61 2.56
N SER A 411 1.34 6.51 3.85
CA SER A 411 1.46 5.26 4.60
C SER A 411 0.73 5.34 5.93
N GLU A 412 0.14 4.23 6.35
CA GLU A 412 -0.51 4.12 7.66
C GLU A 412 0.25 3.23 8.65
N GLY A 413 1.42 2.69 8.28
CA GLY A 413 2.27 1.97 9.21
C GLY A 413 3.19 0.93 8.59
N LEU A 414 3.46 -0.16 9.31
CA LEU A 414 4.42 -1.19 8.87
C LEU A 414 3.86 -2.15 7.82
N ASN A 415 2.54 -2.24 7.68
CA ASN A 415 1.87 -3.11 6.71
C ASN A 415 2.37 -2.89 5.27
N ASP A 416 2.81 -1.67 4.95
CA ASP A 416 3.35 -1.27 3.65
C ASP A 416 4.89 -1.04 3.64
N ASP A 417 5.64 -1.59 4.62
CA ASP A 417 7.10 -1.43 4.77
C ASP A 417 7.89 -1.80 3.49
N VAL A 418 7.60 -2.96 2.89
CA VAL A 418 8.24 -3.38 1.63
C VAL A 418 8.00 -2.36 0.53
N ASN A 419 6.79 -1.79 0.46
CA ASN A 419 6.44 -0.81 -0.56
C ASN A 419 7.26 0.47 -0.39
N LYS A 420 7.47 0.96 0.83
CA LYS A 420 8.36 2.12 1.09
C LYS A 420 9.77 1.90 0.54
N ILE A 421 10.31 0.70 0.70
CA ILE A 421 11.66 0.36 0.22
C ILE A 421 11.73 0.27 -1.30
N ILE A 422 10.69 -0.26 -1.96
CA ILE A 422 10.57 -0.25 -3.42
C ILE A 422 10.57 1.19 -3.95
N TRP A 423 9.76 2.05 -3.35
CA TRP A 423 9.70 3.48 -3.70
C TRP A 423 11.05 4.18 -3.49
N SER A 424 11.71 3.96 -2.35
CA SER A 424 13.03 4.56 -2.07
C SER A 424 14.11 4.08 -3.05
N GLY A 425 14.15 2.78 -3.36
CA GLY A 425 15.09 2.21 -4.33
C GLY A 425 14.89 2.76 -5.75
N LEU A 426 13.65 2.81 -6.23
CA LEU A 426 13.31 3.39 -7.54
C LEU A 426 13.49 4.92 -7.57
N GLY A 427 13.28 5.59 -6.43
CA GLY A 427 13.58 7.00 -6.24
C GLY A 427 15.06 7.33 -6.38
N TRP A 428 15.92 6.41 -5.95
CA TRP A 428 17.36 6.50 -6.13
C TRP A 428 17.75 6.24 -7.59
N ASP A 429 17.36 5.10 -8.15
CA ASP A 429 17.56 4.77 -9.57
C ASP A 429 16.31 4.05 -10.14
N PRO A 430 15.54 4.72 -11.03
CA PRO A 430 14.33 4.15 -11.64
C PRO A 430 14.53 2.90 -12.48
N ASN A 431 15.78 2.61 -12.88
CA ASN A 431 16.11 1.44 -13.69
C ASN A 431 16.49 0.22 -12.83
N THR A 432 16.56 0.38 -11.50
CA THR A 432 16.89 -0.73 -10.60
C THR A 432 15.86 -1.86 -10.77
N ASN A 433 16.35 -3.09 -10.87
CA ASN A 433 15.47 -4.25 -10.89
C ASN A 433 14.82 -4.43 -9.50
N VAL A 434 13.50 -4.61 -9.48
CA VAL A 434 12.73 -4.87 -8.26
C VAL A 434 13.30 -6.06 -7.48
N SER A 435 13.73 -7.12 -8.16
CA SER A 435 14.33 -8.29 -7.50
C SER A 435 15.62 -7.95 -6.75
N ASP A 436 16.41 -6.99 -7.25
CA ASP A 436 17.63 -6.54 -6.57
C ASP A 436 17.30 -5.74 -5.32
N ILE A 437 16.30 -4.86 -5.37
CA ILE A 437 15.83 -4.12 -4.18
C ILE A 437 15.36 -5.10 -3.10
N LEU A 438 14.56 -6.10 -3.48
CA LEU A 438 14.06 -7.11 -2.54
C LEU A 438 15.15 -8.04 -2.00
N ARG A 439 16.15 -8.36 -2.81
CA ARG A 439 17.33 -9.12 -2.37
C ARG A 439 18.13 -8.32 -1.34
N GLU A 440 18.34 -7.03 -1.54
CA GLU A 440 19.01 -6.15 -0.59
C GLU A 440 18.19 -5.99 0.70
N TYR A 441 16.87 -5.81 0.58
CA TYR A 441 15.93 -5.81 1.70
C TYR A 441 16.06 -7.09 2.55
N GLY A 442 15.93 -8.25 1.93
CA GLY A 442 16.01 -9.54 2.62
C GLY A 442 17.38 -9.77 3.26
N ARG A 443 18.47 -9.42 2.57
CA ARG A 443 19.83 -9.56 3.09
C ARG A 443 20.07 -8.69 4.32
N TYR A 444 19.62 -7.44 4.27
CA TYR A 444 19.86 -6.47 5.34
C TYR A 444 18.99 -6.71 6.57
N PHE A 445 17.69 -6.99 6.37
CA PHE A 445 16.74 -7.13 7.48
C PHE A 445 16.65 -8.54 8.04
N ILE A 446 16.76 -9.57 7.20
CA ILE A 446 16.53 -10.96 7.64
C ILE A 446 17.85 -11.71 7.79
N GLY A 447 18.74 -11.58 6.81
CA GLY A 447 20.08 -12.16 6.86
C GLY A 447 20.61 -12.55 5.50
N THR A 448 21.93 -12.51 5.36
CA THR A 448 22.61 -12.60 4.06
C THR A 448 22.46 -13.96 3.36
N LYS A 449 22.29 -15.04 4.14
CA LYS A 449 22.08 -16.40 3.65
C LYS A 449 20.67 -16.66 3.12
N VAL A 450 19.68 -15.91 3.60
CA VAL A 450 18.26 -16.12 3.28
C VAL A 450 17.65 -14.95 2.52
N GLY A 451 18.41 -13.87 2.29
CA GLY A 451 17.87 -12.64 1.72
C GLY A 451 17.30 -12.80 0.31
N GLU A 452 17.90 -13.65 -0.52
CA GLU A 452 17.38 -13.93 -1.87
C GLU A 452 16.08 -14.74 -1.81
N SER A 453 16.03 -15.83 -1.03
CA SER A 453 14.82 -16.64 -0.88
C SER A 453 13.69 -15.86 -0.21
N PHE A 454 14.00 -15.00 0.76
CA PHE A 454 13.03 -14.10 1.37
C PHE A 454 12.49 -13.07 0.36
N GLY A 455 13.37 -12.40 -0.39
CA GLY A 455 12.97 -11.45 -1.43
C GLY A 455 12.11 -12.07 -2.54
N ASN A 456 12.43 -13.28 -2.97
CA ASN A 456 11.59 -14.06 -3.90
C ASN A 456 10.23 -14.41 -3.27
N GLY A 457 10.21 -14.73 -1.98
CA GLY A 457 8.98 -14.97 -1.23
C GLY A 457 8.04 -13.76 -1.24
N LEU A 458 8.58 -12.54 -1.07
CA LEU A 458 7.80 -11.30 -1.15
C LEU A 458 7.15 -11.08 -2.53
N MET A 459 7.86 -11.39 -3.63
CA MET A 459 7.25 -11.36 -4.97
C MET A 459 6.14 -12.39 -5.13
N ASN A 460 6.30 -13.57 -4.52
CA ASN A 460 5.30 -14.63 -4.57
C ASN A 460 4.05 -14.27 -3.75
N LEU A 461 4.18 -13.55 -2.63
CA LEU A 461 3.03 -13.05 -1.86
C LEU A 461 2.16 -12.08 -2.68
N GLU A 462 2.76 -11.23 -3.51
CA GLU A 462 1.97 -10.39 -4.44
C GLU A 462 1.27 -11.22 -5.51
N ARG A 463 1.94 -12.26 -6.05
CA ARG A 463 1.34 -13.17 -7.05
C ARG A 463 0.19 -14.00 -6.48
N ASN A 464 0.16 -14.27 -5.19
CA ASN A 464 -0.97 -14.95 -4.55
C ASN A 464 -2.28 -14.18 -4.78
N TRP A 465 -2.23 -12.85 -4.81
CA TRP A 465 -3.40 -11.97 -4.98
C TRP A 465 -3.92 -11.83 -6.41
N ARG A 466 -3.32 -12.50 -7.40
CA ARG A 466 -3.69 -12.36 -8.81
C ARG A 466 -4.69 -13.43 -9.26
N GLY A 467 -5.87 -12.99 -9.69
CA GLY A 467 -6.87 -13.83 -10.32
C GLY A 467 -7.60 -14.75 -9.34
N LEU A 468 -8.31 -15.73 -9.88
CA LEU A 468 -9.17 -16.64 -9.10
C LEU A 468 -8.35 -17.49 -8.12
N LEU A 469 -8.60 -17.31 -6.82
CA LEU A 469 -7.81 -17.92 -5.76
C LEU A 469 -7.93 -19.45 -5.73
N GLU A 470 -9.12 -19.97 -6.02
CA GLU A 470 -9.39 -21.41 -6.08
C GLU A 470 -8.38 -22.15 -6.98
N ASN A 471 -8.04 -21.55 -8.12
CA ASN A 471 -7.14 -22.12 -9.12
C ASN A 471 -5.66 -21.76 -8.91
N ASN A 472 -5.34 -20.86 -7.99
CA ASN A 472 -3.98 -20.37 -7.79
C ASN A 472 -3.13 -21.34 -6.95
N GLN A 473 -2.56 -22.37 -7.61
CA GLN A 473 -1.67 -23.35 -6.96
C GLN A 473 -0.39 -22.71 -6.39
N GLY A 474 -0.01 -21.53 -6.88
CA GLY A 474 1.16 -20.78 -6.41
C GLY A 474 1.11 -20.50 -4.90
N VAL A 475 -0.07 -20.30 -4.32
CA VAL A 475 -0.27 -20.04 -2.89
C VAL A 475 0.36 -21.13 -2.00
N GLN A 476 0.20 -22.41 -2.37
CA GLN A 476 0.78 -23.52 -1.61
C GLN A 476 2.29 -23.60 -1.78
N THR A 477 2.81 -23.23 -2.95
CA THR A 477 4.26 -23.13 -3.18
C THR A 477 4.87 -22.01 -2.33
N THR A 478 4.20 -20.85 -2.28
CA THR A 478 4.59 -19.72 -1.43
C THR A 478 4.59 -20.10 0.04
N LEU A 479 3.54 -20.79 0.52
CA LEU A 479 3.49 -21.29 1.89
C LEU A 479 4.66 -22.24 2.19
N ALA A 480 4.89 -23.25 1.35
CA ALA A 480 5.97 -24.22 1.55
C ALA A 480 7.36 -23.55 1.60
N GLN A 481 7.58 -22.52 0.77
CA GLN A 481 8.80 -21.73 0.79
C GLN A 481 9.00 -21.03 2.14
N PHE A 482 7.96 -20.37 2.66
CA PHE A 482 8.04 -19.67 3.95
C PHE A 482 8.12 -20.64 5.13
N GLN A 483 7.47 -21.80 5.07
CA GLN A 483 7.62 -22.86 6.06
C GLN A 483 9.05 -23.39 6.13
N GLU A 484 9.73 -23.55 4.99
CA GLU A 484 11.13 -23.96 4.97
C GLU A 484 12.05 -22.87 5.55
N LEU A 485 11.76 -21.59 5.27
CA LEU A 485 12.47 -20.48 5.91
C LEU A 485 12.26 -20.47 7.43
N GLU A 486 11.03 -20.67 7.88
CA GLU A 486 10.65 -20.69 9.30
C GLU A 486 11.30 -21.85 10.05
N LYS A 487 11.30 -23.04 9.46
CA LYS A 487 11.92 -24.24 10.02
C LYS A 487 13.43 -24.08 10.24
N ASN A 488 14.10 -23.35 9.35
CA ASN A 488 15.54 -23.09 9.41
C ASN A 488 15.90 -21.75 10.07
N ALA A 489 14.90 -21.01 10.58
CA ALA A 489 15.09 -19.70 11.17
C ALA A 489 15.84 -19.79 12.50
N THR A 490 16.70 -18.80 12.76
CA THR A 490 17.28 -18.61 14.09
C THR A 490 16.24 -17.99 15.04
N PRO A 491 16.44 -18.06 16.37
CA PRO A 491 15.56 -17.35 17.32
C PRO A 491 15.45 -15.84 17.04
N GLN A 492 16.52 -15.20 16.57
CA GLN A 492 16.52 -13.78 16.22
C GLN A 492 15.66 -13.50 14.97
N MET A 493 15.68 -14.40 13.98
CA MET A 493 14.82 -14.27 12.80
C MET A 493 13.35 -14.44 13.18
N LEU A 494 13.02 -15.39 14.06
CA LEU A 494 11.64 -15.60 14.53
C LEU A 494 11.09 -14.42 15.35
N GLN A 495 11.96 -13.61 15.96
CA GLN A 495 11.60 -12.37 16.66
C GLN A 495 11.56 -11.14 15.74
N ASN A 496 11.98 -11.27 14.48
CA ASN A 496 12.00 -10.17 13.52
C ASN A 496 10.60 -9.95 12.94
N TRP A 497 10.03 -8.77 13.17
CA TRP A 497 8.69 -8.45 12.72
C TRP A 497 8.51 -8.49 11.20
N ARG A 498 9.53 -8.15 10.39
CA ARG A 498 9.47 -8.28 8.92
C ARG A 498 9.37 -9.73 8.48
N PHE A 499 10.03 -10.64 9.22
CA PHE A 499 9.90 -12.08 8.98
C PHE A 499 8.50 -12.58 9.38
N GLN A 500 8.00 -12.12 10.53
CA GLN A 500 6.67 -12.43 11.03
C GLN A 500 5.55 -11.96 10.09
N GLU A 501 5.65 -10.75 9.51
CA GLU A 501 4.68 -10.21 8.55
C GLU A 501 4.58 -11.09 7.30
N ALA A 502 5.72 -11.50 6.75
CA ALA A 502 5.75 -12.34 5.56
C ALA A 502 5.19 -13.74 5.84
N LEU A 503 5.51 -14.33 7.01
CA LEU A 503 4.89 -15.58 7.46
C LEU A 503 3.39 -15.43 7.64
N TYR A 504 2.95 -14.36 8.32
CA TYR A 504 1.53 -14.10 8.56
C TYR A 504 0.78 -14.10 7.23
N ARG A 505 1.29 -13.37 6.24
CA ARG A 505 0.69 -13.34 4.90
C ARG A 505 0.69 -14.69 4.21
N ALA A 506 1.78 -15.45 4.24
CA ALA A 506 1.83 -16.77 3.61
C ALA A 506 0.81 -17.76 4.21
N TYR A 507 0.70 -17.81 5.54
CA TYR A 507 -0.27 -18.68 6.24
C TYR A 507 -1.71 -18.21 6.07
N TYR A 508 -1.96 -16.89 6.06
CA TYR A 508 -3.29 -16.33 5.83
C TYR A 508 -3.78 -16.66 4.42
N ASP A 509 -2.92 -16.41 3.42
CA ASP A 509 -3.24 -16.64 2.02
C ASP A 509 -3.61 -18.11 1.75
N ALA A 510 -2.87 -19.05 2.37
CA ALA A 510 -3.12 -20.48 2.24
C ALA A 510 -4.34 -20.97 3.02
N THR A 511 -4.63 -20.36 4.17
CA THR A 511 -5.84 -20.63 4.96
C THR A 511 -7.07 -20.28 4.12
N ASP A 512 -7.10 -19.07 3.56
CA ASP A 512 -8.22 -18.61 2.74
C ASP A 512 -8.41 -19.45 1.48
N ARG A 513 -7.33 -19.81 0.78
CA ARG A 513 -7.44 -20.67 -0.41
C ARG A 513 -8.06 -22.03 -0.10
N THR A 514 -7.58 -22.67 0.97
CA THR A 514 -8.05 -24.01 1.37
C THR A 514 -9.52 -23.95 1.78
N ARG A 515 -9.91 -22.90 2.50
CA ARG A 515 -11.30 -22.60 2.84
C ARG A 515 -12.17 -22.39 1.61
N LEU A 516 -11.73 -21.55 0.67
CA LEU A 516 -12.48 -21.22 -0.55
C LEU A 516 -12.81 -22.48 -1.36
N ILE A 517 -11.86 -23.38 -1.58
CA ILE A 517 -12.08 -24.65 -2.28
C ILE A 517 -13.18 -25.46 -1.59
N TYR A 518 -13.12 -25.57 -0.26
CA TYR A 518 -14.06 -26.36 0.50
C TYR A 518 -15.46 -25.73 0.51
N GLU A 519 -15.56 -24.44 0.80
CA GLU A 519 -16.82 -23.70 0.86
C GLU A 519 -17.49 -23.62 -0.52
N THR A 520 -16.72 -23.54 -1.60
CA THR A 520 -17.23 -23.62 -2.99
C THR A 520 -17.80 -25.01 -3.29
N ALA A 521 -17.12 -26.08 -2.87
CA ALA A 521 -17.62 -27.45 -3.03
C ALA A 521 -18.92 -27.70 -2.23
N GLN A 522 -19.02 -27.14 -1.03
CA GLN A 522 -20.24 -27.18 -0.21
C GLN A 522 -21.42 -26.48 -0.91
N GLU A 523 -21.22 -25.26 -1.42
CA GLU A 523 -22.28 -24.55 -2.14
C GLU A 523 -22.70 -25.31 -3.40
N LYS A 524 -21.74 -25.78 -4.20
CA LYS A 524 -22.03 -26.60 -5.38
C LYS A 524 -22.87 -27.82 -5.00
N LYS A 525 -22.52 -28.52 -3.92
CA LYS A 525 -23.26 -29.70 -3.47
C LYS A 525 -24.67 -29.37 -3.01
N ALA A 526 -24.84 -28.23 -2.32
CA ALA A 526 -26.16 -27.74 -1.94
C ALA A 526 -27.02 -27.44 -3.18
N MET A 527 -26.46 -26.78 -4.20
CA MET A 527 -27.15 -26.50 -5.45
C MET A 527 -27.53 -27.78 -6.23
N GLU A 528 -26.68 -28.82 -6.20
CA GLU A 528 -27.01 -30.13 -6.78
C GLU A 528 -28.23 -30.78 -6.13
N TYR A 529 -28.37 -30.70 -4.79
CA TYR A 529 -29.55 -31.21 -4.10
C TYR A 529 -30.81 -30.41 -4.43
N LEU A 530 -30.71 -29.09 -4.52
CA LEU A 530 -31.83 -28.23 -4.93
C LEU A 530 -32.29 -28.54 -6.37
N ALA A 531 -31.36 -28.81 -7.29
CA ALA A 531 -31.69 -29.18 -8.67
C ALA A 531 -32.51 -30.50 -8.77
N GLN A 532 -32.43 -31.37 -7.75
CA GLN A 532 -33.20 -32.61 -7.67
C GLN A 532 -34.56 -32.46 -6.99
N ALA A 533 -34.98 -31.23 -6.62
CA ALA A 533 -36.20 -31.01 -5.86
C ALA A 533 -37.47 -31.54 -6.54
N ARG A 534 -37.55 -31.49 -7.88
CA ARG A 534 -38.71 -32.02 -8.62
C ARG A 534 -38.92 -33.53 -8.44
N THR A 535 -37.84 -34.28 -8.20
CA THR A 535 -37.90 -35.74 -7.98
C THR A 535 -37.87 -36.11 -6.50
N ALA A 536 -37.11 -35.38 -5.68
CA ALA A 536 -36.93 -35.68 -4.26
C ALA A 536 -37.98 -35.03 -3.33
N GLY A 537 -38.72 -34.03 -3.83
CA GLY A 537 -39.56 -33.14 -3.05
C GLY A 537 -38.77 -31.98 -2.44
N SER A 538 -39.40 -30.81 -2.34
CA SER A 538 -38.77 -29.56 -1.89
C SER A 538 -38.17 -29.67 -0.48
N ALA A 539 -38.87 -30.29 0.46
CA ALA A 539 -38.43 -30.44 1.84
C ALA A 539 -37.15 -31.30 1.98
N ALA A 540 -37.07 -32.42 1.26
CA ALA A 540 -35.89 -33.28 1.29
C ALA A 540 -34.70 -32.63 0.59
N ALA A 541 -34.93 -31.97 -0.54
CA ALA A 541 -33.90 -31.22 -1.26
C ALA A 541 -33.30 -30.10 -0.39
N ILE A 542 -34.15 -29.30 0.27
CA ILE A 542 -33.70 -28.23 1.19
C ILE A 542 -32.93 -28.82 2.37
N LYS A 543 -33.43 -29.87 3.01
CA LYS A 543 -32.75 -30.53 4.14
C LYS A 543 -31.35 -31.02 3.76
N ASN A 544 -31.22 -31.67 2.60
CA ASN A 544 -29.93 -32.17 2.11
C ASN A 544 -28.99 -31.03 1.72
N ALA A 545 -29.53 -29.96 1.10
CA ALA A 545 -28.78 -28.76 0.78
C ALA A 545 -28.25 -28.07 2.04
N GLU A 546 -29.07 -27.95 3.08
CA GLU A 546 -28.68 -27.37 4.37
C GLU A 546 -27.59 -28.19 5.05
N ALA A 547 -27.71 -29.52 5.05
CA ALA A 547 -26.67 -30.42 5.55
C ALA A 547 -25.34 -30.28 4.77
N ALA A 548 -25.40 -30.07 3.45
CA ALA A 548 -24.20 -29.87 2.63
C ALA A 548 -23.44 -28.56 2.95
N LEU A 549 -24.14 -27.55 3.50
CA LEU A 549 -23.54 -26.26 3.88
C LEU A 549 -22.95 -26.24 5.31
N VAL A 550 -23.02 -27.36 6.04
CA VAL A 550 -22.47 -27.47 7.40
C VAL A 550 -20.95 -27.58 7.34
N LYS A 551 -20.25 -26.77 8.13
CA LYS A 551 -18.78 -26.84 8.26
C LYS A 551 -18.37 -28.22 8.81
N PRO A 552 -17.25 -28.80 8.33
CA PRO A 552 -16.79 -30.09 8.82
C PRO A 552 -16.32 -29.99 10.28
N ASP A 553 -16.44 -31.08 11.03
CA ASP A 553 -15.95 -31.17 12.42
C ASP A 553 -14.44 -30.92 12.51
N VAL A 554 -13.69 -31.42 11.54
CA VAL A 554 -12.25 -31.19 11.40
C VAL A 554 -12.01 -30.33 10.18
N MET A 555 -11.50 -29.11 10.40
CA MET A 555 -11.19 -28.15 9.35
C MET A 555 -9.82 -28.47 8.72
N PRO A 556 -9.72 -28.71 7.40
CA PRO A 556 -8.43 -28.95 6.73
C PRO A 556 -7.40 -27.81 6.85
N TRP A 557 -7.86 -26.61 7.18
CA TRP A 557 -7.04 -25.40 7.39
C TRP A 557 -6.81 -25.06 8.87
N ALA A 558 -7.10 -25.98 9.80
CA ALA A 558 -7.00 -25.73 11.23
C ALA A 558 -5.59 -25.29 11.65
N ASP A 559 -4.56 -25.98 11.16
CA ASP A 559 -3.16 -25.71 11.52
C ASP A 559 -2.66 -24.37 10.95
N THR A 560 -2.93 -24.09 9.67
CA THR A 560 -2.53 -22.82 9.06
C THR A 560 -3.27 -21.66 9.74
N ARG A 561 -4.56 -21.82 10.03
CA ARG A 561 -5.34 -20.83 10.78
C ARG A 561 -4.77 -20.61 12.18
N ALA A 562 -4.47 -21.67 12.93
CA ALA A 562 -3.87 -21.54 14.26
C ALA A 562 -2.55 -20.77 14.20
N ARG A 563 -1.70 -21.07 13.20
CA ARG A 563 -0.43 -20.35 13.01
C ARG A 563 -0.62 -18.87 12.70
N VAL A 564 -1.67 -18.48 11.96
CA VAL A 564 -2.01 -17.06 11.75
C VAL A 564 -2.31 -16.35 13.08
N PHE A 565 -3.04 -16.99 13.99
CA PHE A 565 -3.32 -16.42 15.32
C PHE A 565 -2.06 -16.28 16.18
N GLU A 566 -1.15 -17.25 16.14
CA GLU A 566 0.14 -17.18 16.83
C GLU A 566 1.01 -16.04 16.28
N LEU A 567 1.06 -15.89 14.96
CA LEU A 567 1.82 -14.82 14.30
C LEU A 567 1.21 -13.44 14.56
N ALA A 568 -0.11 -13.34 14.67
CA ALA A 568 -0.77 -12.10 15.06
C ALA A 568 -0.34 -11.65 16.47
N GLU A 569 -0.28 -12.58 17.42
CA GLU A 569 0.25 -12.30 18.75
C GLU A 569 1.72 -11.89 18.70
N ALA A 570 2.55 -12.61 17.93
CA ALA A 570 3.96 -12.28 17.79
C ALA A 570 4.19 -10.87 17.22
N LEU A 571 3.38 -10.47 16.22
CA LEU A 571 3.42 -9.13 15.64
C LEU A 571 2.98 -8.04 16.63
N PHE A 572 1.96 -8.31 17.44
CA PHE A 572 1.56 -7.40 18.50
C PHE A 572 2.68 -7.22 19.54
N GLN A 573 3.37 -8.30 19.94
CA GLN A 573 4.47 -8.21 20.90
C GLN A 573 5.73 -7.55 20.32
N SER A 574 5.99 -7.70 19.02
CA SER A 574 7.21 -7.17 18.38
C SER A 574 7.07 -5.71 17.95
N THR A 575 5.88 -5.30 17.52
CA THR A 575 5.65 -3.97 16.92
C THR A 575 4.34 -3.31 17.33
N HIS A 576 3.52 -3.93 18.17
CA HIS A 576 2.18 -3.44 18.53
C HIS A 576 1.21 -3.39 17.36
N MET A 577 1.35 -4.30 16.38
CA MET A 577 0.40 -4.38 15.27
C MET A 577 -0.95 -4.93 15.74
N GLN A 578 -2.03 -4.19 15.49
CA GLN A 578 -3.35 -4.43 16.06
C GLN A 578 -4.24 -5.18 15.06
N LEU A 579 -3.99 -6.47 14.85
CA LEU A 579 -4.71 -7.27 13.83
C LEU A 579 -6.13 -7.70 14.24
N SER A 580 -6.59 -7.34 15.44
CA SER A 580 -7.90 -7.70 16.00
C SER A 580 -8.44 -6.59 16.90
N VAL A 581 -9.73 -6.27 16.75
CA VAL A 581 -10.43 -5.26 17.58
C VAL A 581 -10.51 -5.75 19.02
N ALA A 582 -10.99 -6.97 19.22
CA ALA A 582 -11.24 -7.50 20.56
C ALA A 582 -9.96 -7.81 21.33
N LYS A 583 -8.89 -8.26 20.65
CA LYS A 583 -7.65 -8.69 21.31
C LYS A 583 -6.61 -7.59 21.43
N TYR A 584 -6.47 -6.77 20.38
CA TYR A 584 -5.39 -5.81 20.25
C TYR A 584 -5.89 -4.37 20.14
N GLN A 585 -7.17 -4.13 20.47
CA GLN A 585 -7.82 -2.81 20.51
C GLN A 585 -7.71 -2.04 19.19
N ALA A 586 -7.67 -2.77 18.09
CA ALA A 586 -7.72 -2.22 16.74
C ALA A 586 -8.99 -1.38 16.54
N ILE A 587 -8.90 -0.32 15.73
CA ILE A 587 -10.02 0.64 15.55
C ILE A 587 -11.25 0.01 14.90
N ALA A 588 -11.04 -0.80 13.86
CA ALA A 588 -12.11 -1.51 13.16
C ALA A 588 -11.56 -2.58 12.22
N ILE A 589 -12.41 -3.55 11.87
CA ILE A 589 -12.15 -4.57 10.84
C ILE A 589 -11.77 -3.99 9.47
N GLY A 590 -12.36 -2.85 9.08
CA GLY A 590 -12.04 -2.15 7.83
C GLY A 590 -10.77 -1.31 7.89
N ARG A 591 -10.08 -1.32 9.04
CA ARG A 591 -8.86 -0.57 9.33
C ARG A 591 -7.77 -1.54 9.79
N GLY A 592 -7.47 -2.59 9.02
CA GLY A 592 -6.34 -3.49 9.30
C GLY A 592 -6.58 -4.62 10.33
N ALA A 593 -7.72 -4.66 11.01
CA ALA A 593 -8.06 -5.75 11.95
C ALA A 593 -8.59 -7.01 11.25
N ASN A 594 -7.83 -7.53 10.29
CA ASN A 594 -8.21 -8.64 9.40
C ASN A 594 -8.23 -10.02 10.08
N LEU A 595 -7.64 -10.19 11.27
CA LEU A 595 -7.72 -11.46 12.02
C LEU A 595 -9.16 -11.79 12.40
N ASP A 596 -9.97 -10.76 12.69
CA ASP A 596 -11.38 -10.91 13.04
C ASP A 596 -12.26 -11.36 11.86
N LEU A 597 -11.72 -11.28 10.64
CA LEU A 597 -12.41 -11.62 9.39
C LEU A 597 -11.96 -12.96 8.79
N ILE A 598 -11.00 -13.65 9.41
CA ILE A 598 -10.42 -14.89 8.88
C ILE A 598 -11.44 -16.04 8.74
N ASP A 599 -12.63 -15.92 9.34
CA ASP A 599 -13.72 -16.90 9.24
C ASP A 599 -14.93 -16.36 8.45
N TYR A 600 -14.79 -15.23 7.76
CA TYR A 600 -15.84 -14.68 6.91
C TYR A 600 -16.23 -15.69 5.81
N PRO A 601 -17.53 -15.97 5.58
CA PRO A 601 -17.96 -16.95 4.57
C PRO A 601 -17.61 -16.54 3.14
N PHE A 602 -17.09 -17.47 2.34
CA PHE A 602 -16.74 -17.24 0.93
C PHE A 602 -17.81 -17.69 -0.05
N ASN A 603 -18.83 -18.39 0.45
CA ASN A 603 -19.93 -18.90 -0.33
C ASN A 603 -21.25 -18.18 0.02
N SER A 604 -22.28 -18.45 -0.76
CA SER A 604 -23.62 -17.90 -0.62
C SER A 604 -24.42 -18.61 0.48
N ALA A 605 -23.80 -19.37 1.40
CA ALA A 605 -24.53 -20.20 2.37
C ALA A 605 -25.46 -19.40 3.27
N VAL A 606 -25.06 -18.19 3.70
CA VAL A 606 -25.92 -17.35 4.54
C VAL A 606 -27.14 -16.85 3.77
N TRP A 607 -26.96 -16.45 2.50
CA TRP A 607 -28.06 -16.10 1.62
C TRP A 607 -28.97 -17.29 1.35
N LEU A 608 -28.41 -18.46 1.02
CA LEU A 608 -29.15 -19.70 0.74
C LEU A 608 -30.01 -20.12 1.94
N ARG A 609 -29.47 -20.10 3.17
CA ARG A 609 -30.25 -20.43 4.38
C ARG A 609 -31.46 -19.50 4.58
N LYS A 610 -31.31 -18.21 4.31
CA LYS A 610 -32.44 -17.26 4.33
C LYS A 610 -33.50 -17.65 3.29
N ARG A 611 -33.08 -17.98 2.06
CA ARG A 611 -34.00 -18.46 1.01
C ARG A 611 -34.69 -19.79 1.40
N PHE A 612 -33.97 -20.72 2.03
CA PHE A 612 -34.54 -22.00 2.48
C PHE A 612 -35.65 -21.80 3.50
N ALA A 613 -35.45 -20.90 4.47
CA ALA A 613 -36.47 -20.57 5.46
C ALA A 613 -37.73 -19.97 4.80
N GLU A 614 -37.56 -19.02 3.88
CA GLU A 614 -38.68 -18.42 3.13
C GLU A 614 -39.44 -19.44 2.29
N ILE A 615 -38.73 -20.34 1.60
CA ILE A 615 -39.33 -21.38 0.79
C ILE A 615 -40.08 -22.38 1.68
N THR A 616 -39.49 -22.81 2.79
CA THR A 616 -40.11 -23.76 3.72
C THR A 616 -41.39 -23.22 4.34
N ALA A 617 -41.50 -21.90 4.52
CA ALA A 617 -42.70 -21.24 5.03
C ALA A 617 -43.89 -21.21 4.03
N LEU A 618 -43.65 -21.47 2.75
CA LEU A 618 -44.73 -21.57 1.75
C LEU A 618 -45.53 -22.85 1.99
N SER A 619 -46.86 -22.74 1.96
CA SER A 619 -47.74 -23.89 2.26
C SER A 619 -47.81 -24.91 1.12
N ASN A 620 -47.62 -24.47 -0.13
CA ASN A 620 -47.81 -25.27 -1.35
C ASN A 620 -46.48 -25.81 -1.92
N GLU A 621 -46.43 -27.11 -2.23
CA GLU A 621 -45.26 -27.75 -2.86
C GLU A 621 -44.90 -27.13 -4.21
N ASN A 622 -45.87 -26.81 -5.06
CA ASN A 622 -45.61 -26.23 -6.38
C ASN A 622 -44.95 -24.85 -6.26
N ASP A 623 -45.37 -24.04 -5.29
CA ASP A 623 -44.76 -22.73 -5.04
C ASP A 623 -43.34 -22.88 -4.50
N ARG A 624 -43.10 -23.87 -3.64
CA ARG A 624 -41.74 -24.21 -3.17
C ARG A 624 -40.84 -24.65 -4.32
N LEU A 625 -41.31 -25.57 -5.16
CA LEU A 625 -40.57 -26.05 -6.33
C LEU A 625 -40.28 -24.91 -7.31
N LYS A 626 -41.22 -23.99 -7.54
CA LYS A 626 -41.00 -22.80 -8.37
C LYS A 626 -39.91 -21.90 -7.79
N LYS A 627 -39.92 -21.63 -6.48
CA LYS A 627 -38.87 -20.85 -5.83
C LYS A 627 -37.51 -21.55 -5.83
N ILE A 628 -37.47 -22.86 -5.65
CA ILE A 628 -36.22 -23.62 -5.79
C ILE A 628 -35.70 -23.52 -7.22
N ASP A 629 -36.57 -23.62 -8.23
CA ASP A 629 -36.20 -23.47 -9.64
C ASP A 629 -35.61 -22.08 -9.93
N GLU A 630 -36.18 -21.01 -9.36
CA GLU A 630 -35.61 -19.65 -9.42
C GLU A 630 -34.18 -19.59 -8.83
N LEU A 631 -33.89 -20.30 -7.74
CA LEU A 631 -32.54 -20.36 -7.15
C LEU A 631 -31.54 -21.11 -8.03
N VAL A 632 -31.96 -22.28 -8.54
CA VAL A 632 -31.13 -23.16 -9.38
C VAL A 632 -30.83 -22.50 -10.72
N ASN A 633 -31.81 -21.82 -11.32
CA ASN A 633 -31.70 -21.13 -12.60
C ASN A 633 -31.33 -19.64 -12.46
N TRP A 634 -30.83 -19.19 -11.31
CA TRP A 634 -30.51 -17.77 -11.07
C TRP A 634 -29.64 -17.15 -12.16
N ALA A 635 -28.55 -17.82 -12.53
CA ALA A 635 -27.60 -17.37 -13.55
C ALA A 635 -27.99 -17.79 -14.99
N ASN A 636 -29.16 -18.41 -15.18
CA ASN A 636 -29.61 -18.89 -16.48
C ASN A 636 -30.50 -17.84 -17.17
N PRO A 637 -30.04 -17.16 -18.23
CA PRO A 637 -30.81 -16.13 -18.92
C PRO A 637 -31.85 -16.70 -19.91
N GLY A 638 -31.95 -18.03 -20.03
CA GLY A 638 -32.76 -18.71 -21.03
C GLY A 638 -32.07 -18.81 -22.40
N GLN A 639 -32.70 -19.50 -23.34
CA GLN A 639 -32.14 -19.73 -24.67
C GLN A 639 -31.98 -18.41 -25.44
N GLY A 640 -30.76 -18.15 -25.94
CA GLY A 640 -30.44 -16.92 -26.67
C GLY A 640 -30.29 -15.68 -25.79
N GLY A 641 -30.28 -15.85 -24.46
CA GLY A 641 -29.94 -14.81 -23.50
C GLY A 641 -28.49 -14.89 -23.02
N PHE A 642 -28.07 -13.87 -22.27
CA PHE A 642 -26.71 -13.71 -21.74
C PHE A 642 -26.76 -13.37 -20.25
N TYR A 643 -25.77 -13.84 -19.48
CA TYR A 643 -25.58 -13.51 -18.07
C TYR A 643 -24.12 -13.13 -17.83
N ASP A 644 -23.92 -12.04 -17.10
CA ASP A 644 -22.62 -11.50 -16.74
C ASP A 644 -22.56 -11.27 -15.21
N ASP A 645 -21.55 -11.85 -14.55
CA ASP A 645 -21.17 -11.56 -13.17
C ASP A 645 -19.96 -10.61 -13.20
N LEU A 646 -20.23 -9.32 -13.04
CA LEU A 646 -19.25 -8.26 -13.28
C LEU A 646 -18.23 -8.09 -12.16
N GLY A 647 -18.47 -8.72 -11.01
CA GLY A 647 -17.52 -8.75 -9.90
C GLY A 647 -16.54 -9.91 -9.97
N ARG A 648 -16.75 -10.87 -10.88
CA ARG A 648 -15.95 -12.09 -10.99
C ARG A 648 -15.09 -12.10 -12.24
N PRO A 649 -13.74 -12.07 -12.11
CA PRO A 649 -12.83 -12.19 -13.23
C PRO A 649 -13.14 -13.41 -14.12
N GLY A 650 -13.24 -13.19 -15.43
CA GLY A 650 -13.58 -14.21 -16.42
C GLY A 650 -15.08 -14.48 -16.60
N SER A 651 -15.97 -13.87 -15.81
CA SER A 651 -17.44 -14.03 -15.92
C SER A 651 -18.15 -12.79 -16.48
N GLN A 652 -17.38 -11.90 -17.11
CA GLN A 652 -17.82 -10.61 -17.63
C GLN A 652 -17.49 -10.43 -19.14
N PRO A 653 -17.85 -11.38 -20.02
CA PRO A 653 -17.44 -11.37 -21.43
C PRO A 653 -17.91 -10.15 -22.22
N HIS A 654 -18.96 -9.46 -21.76
CA HIS A 654 -19.50 -8.27 -22.42
C HIS A 654 -19.05 -6.95 -21.79
N LEU A 655 -18.27 -6.95 -20.70
CA LEU A 655 -17.77 -5.72 -20.07
C LEU A 655 -16.68 -5.09 -20.94
N VAL A 656 -16.79 -3.78 -21.21
CA VAL A 656 -15.75 -3.03 -21.94
C VAL A 656 -14.58 -2.73 -21.00
N ALA A 657 -13.43 -3.36 -21.25
CA ALA A 657 -12.28 -3.36 -20.33
C ALA A 657 -11.53 -2.02 -20.20
N GLY A 658 -11.67 -1.09 -21.15
CA GLY A 658 -10.94 0.19 -21.11
C GLY A 658 -9.42 0.04 -21.26
N THR A 659 -8.65 0.84 -20.53
CA THR A 659 -7.18 0.84 -20.51
C THR A 659 -6.60 -0.29 -19.66
N ALA A 660 -5.39 -0.75 -20.00
CA ALA A 660 -4.67 -1.75 -19.22
C ALA A 660 -4.13 -1.14 -17.90
N TYR A 661 -4.04 -1.97 -16.85
CA TYR A 661 -3.59 -1.55 -15.51
C TYR A 661 -2.21 -0.87 -15.51
N ASN A 662 -1.25 -1.36 -16.31
CA ASN A 662 0.10 -0.77 -16.35
C ASN A 662 0.12 0.66 -16.92
N ASP A 663 -0.87 1.02 -17.74
CA ASP A 663 -1.01 2.35 -18.34
C ASP A 663 -1.93 3.27 -17.52
N ASP A 664 -2.86 2.68 -16.75
CA ASP A 664 -3.83 3.37 -15.90
C ASP A 664 -4.02 2.62 -14.56
N PRO A 665 -3.04 2.67 -13.65
CA PRO A 665 -3.09 1.88 -12.41
C PRO A 665 -4.17 2.36 -11.43
N ALA A 666 -4.71 3.57 -11.65
CA ALA A 666 -5.81 4.13 -10.86
C ALA A 666 -7.19 3.78 -11.42
N PHE A 667 -7.30 3.15 -12.59
CA PHE A 667 -8.57 2.86 -13.26
C PHE A 667 -9.40 4.14 -13.55
N LEU A 668 -8.75 5.23 -13.98
CA LEU A 668 -9.43 6.45 -14.41
C LEU A 668 -10.20 6.27 -15.73
N LYS A 669 -9.79 5.32 -16.57
CA LYS A 669 -10.31 5.03 -17.91
C LYS A 669 -10.58 3.53 -18.12
N ALA A 670 -10.84 2.81 -17.03
CA ALA A 670 -11.18 1.39 -17.03
C ALA A 670 -12.11 1.07 -15.86
N PRO A 671 -12.97 0.04 -15.96
CA PRO A 671 -13.64 -0.51 -14.80
C PRO A 671 -12.66 -1.28 -13.90
N TYR A 672 -12.95 -1.34 -12.61
CA TYR A 672 -12.27 -2.16 -11.61
C TYR A 672 -13.27 -3.02 -10.84
N ALA A 673 -12.81 -4.12 -10.24
CA ALA A 673 -13.65 -4.97 -9.39
C ALA A 673 -13.76 -4.41 -7.97
N GLY A 674 -14.95 -4.40 -7.40
CA GLY A 674 -15.23 -3.98 -6.03
C GLY A 674 -16.21 -4.90 -5.31
N VAL A 675 -16.40 -4.65 -4.01
CA VAL A 675 -17.32 -5.39 -3.13
C VAL A 675 -18.24 -4.43 -2.38
N GLY A 676 -19.51 -4.82 -2.24
CA GLY A 676 -20.53 -4.12 -1.47
C GLY A 676 -20.46 -4.49 0.01
N GLY A 677 -21.06 -3.63 0.85
CA GLY A 677 -21.00 -3.78 2.31
C GLY A 677 -21.55 -5.12 2.82
N SER A 678 -20.86 -5.72 3.81
CA SER A 678 -21.11 -7.08 4.30
C SER A 678 -22.40 -7.29 5.10
N ARG A 679 -23.17 -6.24 5.42
CA ARG A 679 -24.31 -6.33 6.38
C ARG A 679 -25.45 -7.20 5.88
N LEU A 680 -25.75 -7.19 4.58
CA LEU A 680 -26.87 -7.94 4.01
C LEU A 680 -26.50 -9.41 3.72
N GLN A 681 -25.20 -9.68 3.54
CA GLN A 681 -24.65 -10.97 3.06
C GLN A 681 -25.48 -11.53 1.91
N PRO A 682 -25.56 -10.81 0.78
CA PRO A 682 -26.29 -11.28 -0.40
C PRO A 682 -25.53 -12.47 -1.04
N ARG A 683 -26.06 -13.00 -2.13
CA ARG A 683 -25.32 -13.94 -2.98
C ARG A 683 -23.97 -13.33 -3.37
N VAL A 684 -22.91 -14.13 -3.48
CA VAL A 684 -21.55 -13.62 -3.76
C VAL A 684 -21.48 -12.80 -5.05
N SER A 685 -22.13 -13.25 -6.12
CA SER A 685 -22.25 -12.53 -7.40
C SER A 685 -22.96 -11.17 -7.26
N SER A 686 -23.87 -11.06 -6.30
CA SER A 686 -24.58 -9.81 -6.00
C SER A 686 -23.80 -8.91 -5.04
N ALA A 687 -22.82 -9.46 -4.30
CA ALA A 687 -21.97 -8.75 -3.37
C ALA A 687 -20.79 -8.07 -4.06
N THR A 688 -20.36 -8.57 -5.22
CA THR A 688 -19.24 -8.03 -5.99
C THR A 688 -19.76 -7.24 -7.20
N PHE A 689 -18.93 -6.37 -7.77
CA PHE A 689 -19.33 -5.54 -8.91
C PHE A 689 -18.15 -5.05 -9.74
N ALA A 690 -18.42 -4.64 -10.99
CA ALA A 690 -17.56 -3.73 -11.71
C ALA A 690 -17.94 -2.28 -11.35
N ALA A 691 -16.92 -1.43 -11.19
CA ALA A 691 -17.07 -0.02 -10.88
C ALA A 691 -16.16 0.87 -11.72
N THR A 692 -16.57 2.12 -11.94
CA THR A 692 -15.75 3.14 -12.60
C THR A 692 -15.44 4.30 -11.67
N LEU A 693 -14.56 5.21 -12.10
CA LEU A 693 -14.23 6.44 -11.37
C LEU A 693 -14.68 7.69 -12.12
N HIS A 694 -15.01 8.71 -11.33
CA HIS A 694 -15.41 10.04 -11.77
C HIS A 694 -16.47 9.97 -12.87
N ASP A 695 -16.22 10.60 -14.01
CA ASP A 695 -17.19 10.70 -15.09
C ASP A 695 -17.00 9.61 -16.15
N TYR A 696 -16.09 8.65 -15.90
CA TYR A 696 -15.90 7.52 -16.80
C TYR A 696 -17.12 6.58 -16.75
N PRO A 697 -17.77 6.29 -17.89
CA PRO A 697 -18.96 5.46 -17.93
C PRO A 697 -18.62 3.99 -17.74
N LEU A 698 -19.58 3.23 -17.19
CA LEU A 698 -19.52 1.77 -17.26
C LEU A 698 -20.23 1.32 -18.53
N GLU A 699 -19.57 0.50 -19.34
CA GLU A 699 -20.07 0.10 -20.66
C GLU A 699 -20.06 -1.41 -20.84
N MET A 700 -21.10 -1.93 -21.48
CA MET A 700 -21.19 -3.32 -21.91
C MET A 700 -21.54 -3.42 -23.40
N PHE A 701 -21.02 -4.42 -24.08
CA PHE A 701 -21.25 -4.66 -25.50
C PHE A 701 -21.64 -6.11 -25.77
N TYR A 702 -22.84 -6.31 -26.30
CA TYR A 702 -23.40 -7.60 -26.69
C TYR A 702 -23.39 -7.73 -28.23
N PRO A 703 -22.54 -8.60 -28.79
CA PRO A 703 -22.55 -8.90 -30.22
C PRO A 703 -23.54 -10.01 -30.56
N ASN A 704 -23.85 -10.16 -31.85
CA ASN A 704 -24.56 -11.31 -32.42
C ASN A 704 -25.97 -11.58 -31.83
N LEU A 705 -26.72 -10.52 -31.55
CA LEU A 705 -28.12 -10.62 -31.13
C LEU A 705 -29.04 -11.01 -32.30
N ASP A 706 -30.13 -11.74 -31.98
CA ASP A 706 -31.19 -12.02 -32.92
C ASP A 706 -31.98 -10.74 -33.21
N LYS A 707 -31.90 -10.26 -34.45
CA LYS A 707 -32.48 -8.98 -34.89
C LYS A 707 -34.00 -8.94 -34.82
N ALA A 708 -34.65 -10.10 -34.80
CA ALA A 708 -36.10 -10.22 -34.72
C ALA A 708 -36.60 -10.48 -33.30
N ALA A 709 -35.69 -10.72 -32.35
CA ALA A 709 -36.06 -11.01 -30.97
C ALA A 709 -36.26 -9.72 -30.15
N HIS A 710 -37.18 -9.81 -29.19
CA HIS A 710 -37.31 -8.84 -28.12
C HIS A 710 -36.44 -9.26 -26.94
N TYR A 711 -35.87 -8.28 -26.25
CA TYR A 711 -34.99 -8.52 -25.11
C TYR A 711 -35.46 -7.76 -23.88
N ARG A 712 -35.25 -8.37 -22.72
CA ARG A 712 -35.43 -7.75 -21.41
C ARG A 712 -34.10 -7.75 -20.67
N LEU A 713 -33.74 -6.60 -20.12
CA LEU A 713 -32.55 -6.42 -19.31
C LEU A 713 -32.91 -6.53 -17.83
N ARG A 714 -32.19 -7.37 -17.09
CA ARG A 714 -32.24 -7.43 -15.62
C ARG A 714 -30.88 -7.00 -15.07
N ILE A 715 -30.89 -6.20 -14.01
CA ILE A 715 -29.67 -5.63 -13.42
C ILE A 715 -29.72 -5.76 -11.90
N ILE A 716 -28.61 -6.14 -11.28
CA ILE A 716 -28.33 -5.88 -9.86
C ILE A 716 -27.25 -4.82 -9.78
N TYR A 717 -27.51 -3.74 -9.05
CA TYR A 717 -26.54 -2.67 -8.82
C TYR A 717 -25.66 -2.97 -7.61
N GLY A 718 -24.38 -2.57 -7.69
CA GLY A 718 -23.46 -2.66 -6.56
C GLY A 718 -23.88 -1.72 -5.44
N THR A 719 -23.56 -2.04 -4.18
CA THR A 719 -24.12 -1.35 -3.00
C THR A 719 -23.09 -0.65 -2.12
N GLU A 720 -21.89 -0.38 -2.63
CA GLU A 720 -20.86 0.36 -1.88
C GLU A 720 -21.18 1.85 -1.80
N ALA A 721 -21.52 2.49 -2.93
CA ALA A 721 -21.77 3.93 -3.00
C ALA A 721 -23.15 4.25 -3.57
N ALA A 722 -23.90 5.12 -2.90
CA ALA A 722 -25.16 5.65 -3.43
C ALA A 722 -24.86 6.62 -4.58
N ALA A 723 -25.60 6.47 -5.70
CA ALA A 723 -25.48 7.36 -6.85
C ALA A 723 -26.79 7.40 -7.63
N SER A 724 -27.04 8.51 -8.33
CA SER A 724 -28.00 8.52 -9.42
C SER A 724 -27.34 8.02 -10.69
N VAL A 725 -28.04 7.17 -11.44
CA VAL A 725 -27.54 6.57 -12.67
C VAL A 725 -28.54 6.77 -13.81
N LYS A 726 -28.02 7.05 -14.99
CA LYS A 726 -28.71 7.02 -16.28
C LYS A 726 -28.22 5.79 -17.04
N LEU A 727 -29.12 5.10 -17.74
CA LEU A 727 -28.80 3.97 -18.61
C LEU A 727 -29.27 4.27 -20.03
N THR A 728 -28.34 4.19 -20.98
CA THR A 728 -28.62 4.36 -22.41
C THR A 728 -28.19 3.13 -23.21
N ALA A 729 -28.95 2.85 -24.27
CA ALA A 729 -28.62 1.87 -25.29
C ALA A 729 -28.14 2.58 -26.57
N ASN A 730 -27.04 2.08 -27.15
CA ASN A 730 -26.42 2.58 -28.38
C ASN A 730 -26.21 4.12 -28.39
N ASP A 731 -25.83 4.67 -27.22
CA ASP A 731 -25.54 6.08 -26.96
C ASP A 731 -26.71 7.07 -27.21
N LYS A 732 -27.91 6.59 -27.53
CA LYS A 732 -29.04 7.45 -27.95
C LYS A 732 -30.38 7.10 -27.31
N ILE A 733 -30.63 5.81 -27.07
CA ILE A 733 -31.94 5.32 -26.63
C ILE A 733 -31.91 5.27 -25.10
N GLU A 734 -32.73 6.08 -24.44
CA GLU A 734 -32.80 6.07 -22.98
C GLU A 734 -33.60 4.87 -22.49
N ILE A 735 -32.98 4.02 -21.67
CA ILE A 735 -33.62 2.88 -21.00
C ILE A 735 -34.04 3.27 -19.58
N GLN A 736 -33.21 4.08 -18.92
CA GLN A 736 -33.49 4.63 -17.60
C GLN A 736 -33.02 6.09 -17.55
N SER A 737 -33.93 6.99 -17.18
CA SER A 737 -33.59 8.37 -16.85
C SER A 737 -32.68 8.46 -15.62
N MET A 738 -32.03 9.60 -15.42
CA MET A 738 -31.16 9.82 -14.27
C MET A 738 -31.96 9.74 -12.95
N ARG A 739 -31.74 8.68 -12.17
CA ARG A 739 -32.42 8.47 -10.88
C ARG A 739 -31.53 7.67 -9.91
N PRO A 740 -31.77 7.75 -8.59
CA PRO A 740 -31.06 6.93 -7.61
C PRO A 740 -31.13 5.43 -7.96
N LYS A 741 -29.98 4.75 -7.95
CA LYS A 741 -29.94 3.29 -8.08
C LYS A 741 -30.40 2.61 -6.77
N PRO A 742 -31.04 1.43 -6.83
CA PRO A 742 -31.30 0.61 -5.65
C PRO A 742 -30.02 0.26 -4.88
N MET A 743 -30.15 0.10 -3.56
CA MET A 743 -29.04 -0.20 -2.63
C MET A 743 -29.32 -1.46 -1.78
N ASP A 744 -30.14 -2.37 -2.30
CA ASP A 744 -30.70 -3.52 -1.58
C ASP A 744 -30.32 -4.87 -2.19
N ASN A 745 -29.48 -4.88 -3.23
CA ASN A 745 -29.10 -6.06 -4.01
C ASN A 745 -30.30 -6.78 -4.67
N ILE A 746 -31.43 -6.08 -4.89
CA ILE A 746 -32.61 -6.63 -5.56
C ILE A 746 -32.52 -6.36 -7.08
N PRO A 747 -32.84 -7.36 -7.94
CA PRO A 747 -32.87 -7.15 -9.38
C PRO A 747 -33.94 -6.13 -9.81
N VAL A 748 -33.60 -5.30 -10.79
CA VAL A 748 -34.55 -4.45 -11.52
C VAL A 748 -34.57 -4.83 -12.99
N GLU A 749 -35.74 -4.71 -13.63
CA GLU A 749 -35.95 -5.11 -15.03
C GLU A 749 -36.36 -3.94 -15.92
N PHE A 750 -35.90 -3.97 -17.18
CA PHE A 750 -36.20 -3.00 -18.23
C PHE A 750 -36.45 -3.72 -19.55
N ASP A 751 -37.51 -3.36 -20.26
CA ASP A 751 -37.69 -3.80 -21.64
C ASP A 751 -36.71 -3.04 -22.54
N ILE A 752 -36.04 -3.74 -23.46
CA ILE A 752 -35.15 -3.12 -24.43
C ILE A 752 -35.93 -2.84 -25.72
N PRO A 753 -35.99 -1.56 -26.18
CA PRO A 753 -36.65 -1.23 -27.44
C PRO A 753 -36.05 -2.02 -28.61
N ALA A 754 -36.91 -2.54 -29.50
CA ALA A 754 -36.45 -3.35 -30.64
C ALA A 754 -35.46 -2.62 -31.56
N GLU A 755 -35.60 -1.30 -31.68
CA GLU A 755 -34.64 -0.46 -32.40
C GLU A 755 -33.21 -0.56 -31.85
N ALA A 756 -33.04 -0.76 -30.53
CA ALA A 756 -31.74 -0.89 -29.89
C ALA A 756 -31.02 -2.22 -30.24
N THR A 757 -31.75 -3.26 -30.65
CA THR A 757 -31.18 -4.57 -30.98
C THR A 757 -31.30 -4.94 -32.45
N SER A 758 -32.03 -4.15 -33.25
CA SER A 758 -32.27 -4.36 -34.69
C SER A 758 -31.00 -4.52 -35.54
N GLY A 759 -29.89 -3.91 -35.10
CA GLY A 759 -28.57 -4.04 -35.72
C GLY A 759 -27.89 -5.39 -35.50
N GLY A 760 -28.37 -6.22 -34.57
CA GLY A 760 -27.73 -7.47 -34.13
C GLY A 760 -26.63 -7.24 -33.08
N THR A 761 -26.58 -6.04 -32.49
CA THR A 761 -25.65 -5.67 -31.42
C THR A 761 -26.35 -4.75 -30.44
N LEU A 762 -25.90 -4.73 -29.18
CA LEU A 762 -26.38 -3.79 -28.16
C LEU A 762 -25.20 -3.26 -27.34
N LYS A 763 -25.04 -1.94 -27.31
CA LYS A 763 -24.15 -1.26 -26.35
C LYS A 763 -24.98 -0.69 -25.22
N LEU A 764 -24.69 -1.06 -23.98
CA LEU A 764 -25.26 -0.46 -22.78
C LEU A 764 -24.24 0.47 -22.14
N LYS A 765 -24.69 1.65 -21.73
CA LYS A 765 -23.85 2.67 -21.09
C LYS A 765 -24.55 3.23 -19.86
N TRP A 766 -23.90 3.08 -18.71
CA TRP A 766 -24.31 3.70 -17.46
C TRP A 766 -23.45 4.92 -17.15
N GLU A 767 -24.11 6.00 -16.74
CA GLU A 767 -23.47 7.27 -16.40
C GLU A 767 -24.06 7.83 -15.11
N LYS A 768 -23.23 8.53 -14.32
CA LYS A 768 -23.67 9.35 -13.19
C LYS A 768 -23.66 10.84 -13.58
N PRO A 769 -24.15 11.78 -12.75
CA PRO A 769 -23.98 13.20 -13.01
C PRO A 769 -22.51 13.57 -13.22
N ALA A 770 -22.23 14.35 -14.27
CA ALA A 770 -20.89 14.84 -14.58
C ALA A 770 -20.39 15.84 -13.52
N GLY A 771 -19.08 16.00 -13.41
CA GLY A 771 -18.47 17.05 -12.59
C GLY A 771 -18.46 16.81 -11.07
N SER A 772 -18.99 15.69 -10.57
CA SER A 772 -19.06 15.43 -9.12
C SER A 772 -17.67 15.28 -8.47
N GLY A 773 -17.47 15.91 -7.30
CA GLY A 773 -16.24 15.79 -6.49
C GLY A 773 -16.30 14.64 -5.47
N GLY A 774 -15.53 14.76 -4.39
CA GLY A 774 -15.49 13.77 -3.29
C GLY A 774 -14.63 12.54 -3.61
N SER A 775 -15.05 11.36 -3.12
CA SER A 775 -14.29 10.10 -3.24
C SER A 775 -14.08 9.60 -4.67
N GLY A 776 -14.75 10.22 -5.65
CA GLY A 776 -14.59 9.89 -7.07
C GLY A 776 -15.26 8.58 -7.49
N ARG A 777 -16.06 7.93 -6.64
CA ARG A 777 -16.79 6.71 -7.02
C ARG A 777 -17.76 6.99 -8.18
N GLY A 778 -17.64 6.20 -9.24
CA GLY A 778 -18.49 6.23 -10.43
C GLY A 778 -19.68 5.27 -10.34
N VAL A 779 -20.00 4.62 -11.46
CA VAL A 779 -21.11 3.65 -11.54
C VAL A 779 -20.68 2.31 -10.94
N GLN A 780 -21.63 1.54 -10.38
CA GLN A 780 -21.40 0.20 -9.81
C GLN A 780 -22.49 -0.77 -10.27
N VAL A 781 -22.12 -1.86 -10.96
CA VAL A 781 -23.06 -2.90 -11.44
C VAL A 781 -22.51 -4.29 -11.08
N SER A 782 -23.34 -5.11 -10.44
CA SER A 782 -22.99 -6.45 -9.96
C SER A 782 -23.27 -7.53 -10.98
N GLU A 783 -24.53 -7.67 -11.37
CA GLU A 783 -24.99 -8.74 -12.27
C GLU A 783 -25.87 -8.15 -13.37
N VAL A 784 -25.76 -8.72 -14.57
CA VAL A 784 -26.58 -8.34 -15.72
C VAL A 784 -27.09 -9.58 -16.44
N TRP A 785 -28.39 -9.61 -16.74
CA TRP A 785 -28.98 -10.58 -17.66
C TRP A 785 -29.58 -9.85 -18.84
N LEU A 786 -29.22 -10.26 -20.05
CA LEU A 786 -29.93 -9.88 -21.27
C LEU A 786 -30.75 -11.09 -21.73
N MET A 787 -32.03 -11.10 -21.39
CA MET A 787 -32.92 -12.23 -21.59
C MET A 787 -33.70 -12.06 -22.88
N ARG A 788 -33.73 -13.09 -23.74
CA ARG A 788 -34.65 -13.13 -24.87
C ARG A 788 -36.08 -13.31 -24.35
N VAL A 789 -36.99 -12.44 -24.76
CA VAL A 789 -38.41 -12.58 -24.45
C VAL A 789 -39.00 -13.61 -25.44
N PRO A 790 -39.75 -14.62 -24.95
CA PRO A 790 -40.40 -15.63 -25.77
C PRO A 790 -41.36 -15.07 -26.82
#